data_AF-A0A7Y3AM42-F1
#
_entry.id   AF-A0A7Y3AM42-F1
#
_cell.length_a   1.000
_cell.length_b   1.000
_cell.length_c   1.000
_cell.angle_alpha   90.00
_cell.angle_beta   90.00
_cell.angle_gamma   90.00
#
_symmetry.space_group_name_H-M   'P 1'
#
loop_
_entity.id
_entity.type
_entity.pdbx_description
1 polymer ?
#
loop_
_entity_poly.entity_id
_entity_poly.type
_entity_poly.pdbx_seq_one_letter_code
_entity_poly.pdbx_strand_id
1 'polypeptide(L)'
;MKLHILVLLTLSLCFVSPPSFSGDSNGPQPAGKTGVWATESAPSGPDYLLGNSKSKHWGNRRIALMFVGHGEPAVVEDGFTPLSFPDGSLFGPHGVELGVPAEYQYTEWAAAYEEIATAISYIFGDTNGNGIIHELGIVPFGDVPGFFTWDAFKASIEANYAAVNNYSPHNDTIRDHVSSLDIDYLGTKIDIYLALLDDVPRIPDVVFELAQKNYDELVVVPMLVANSTHTDEITGQIEDVEHLLGSMEVLFAEPFFEVPFMRKSLGAGIVAMARYIAEQVPEDVEDHNIGVLLASHGTPYVPPFPEFGWVEGEIYSELIPTEDAFHDHIAAMLPWESRTGRMNYALPAIEDTLNDFENDGFTHVVVVPSAFPTAALHTMFDVATAATGHVVLPEEGIVQHERPSGMKVYYTSQGIADLEPGRSEFRNGLEFLGKIAVLEALEKTPVETYSTHCPTGELCVIIATEEELADPLSFMFYETTEGDWPAAYSTLALPPDWVLNVPQPVPDRFPARLRIPVDGNLIPLTGKTLDGARLGLVVASMDGQVVEPDDAVGFSTLTAVSGAETGLDVGRVEIGVADQVPPCDAGFICVSVTAGEVTGPDLKLMLYKTTEAQWPQDFLTLPTPSAVVTVTVPVPDSFPEHMRIPIEGNLFTFSGEELVGERLGLVVVTGVAANFVVEPTDARGFSNGTLVLDPALPMDYGETELYIPEGNPSDLNPYHPERLTGPLLWEEHILGEDGFVPGAIYLDVHDLDGDGIKDIVMVGEPHFEEPELPLTVLKLGVYYMNADMTIKSTEIIDQWSDIDPLFYSPWGVNVIEHSGAPMIIIGLNIPGLAPLEDGSGDVLSYHRDGGNWVRSVVRSNPDPEVTNYNAMIVVSADIDNDGDEDLALSGAFGTSSVGNWMENTGDISNPWIPHFLPIDPATDPYIRGTLAYKSADLNGDGYPEVVYNAMFDVANSNPPLYRGEIWMAINPGPGNWDTPWQKVVIDADNWAAADMWIHDFNSDGSPDLIANQIFNSTVTRYWNPGGDLTAEWVPEIVISGLTSPSDMWLADMDKDGLMDICSADHTAHRGFWHKNPGHLETGYWKPNLIFRNIRLPGDFAMLDMDGDGDEDWVGTTLTYGKAFIVEQVHPAESLVTTISLPDGFAGNITKLMVTMASSLPVLGPPAAVLADISNEDSDGDGIGDVDRILSPENDLILAFGDVGLDGDYHVVVALYMEGGGVFQPVPGVDYMAASAQMEFGQGQMVTELELALVPVP
;
A
#
# COMPACT_ATOMS: atom_id res chain seq x y z
N MET A 1 24.17 26.78 7.05
CA MET A 1 24.56 27.62 8.22
C MET A 1 24.06 29.04 8.04
N LYS A 2 22.87 29.36 8.57
CA LYS A 2 22.25 30.70 8.76
C LYS A 2 22.06 31.67 7.56
N LEU A 3 20.79 32.02 7.34
CA LEU A 3 20.21 33.30 6.84
C LEU A 3 20.36 33.66 5.32
N HIS A 4 19.45 34.43 4.67
CA HIS A 4 17.97 34.63 4.86
C HIS A 4 17.32 35.69 3.92
N ILE A 5 15.96 35.65 3.82
CA ILE A 5 14.97 36.77 3.67
C ILE A 5 15.19 37.77 2.54
N LEU A 6 14.27 38.03 1.60
CA LEU A 6 13.01 37.42 1.12
C LEU A 6 12.69 38.08 -0.27
N VAL A 7 11.47 38.01 -0.80
CA VAL A 7 10.86 39.19 -1.45
C VAL A 7 10.59 39.00 -2.96
N LEU A 8 9.99 40.00 -3.58
CA LEU A 8 8.95 39.80 -4.59
C LEU A 8 8.51 41.15 -5.18
N LEU A 9 7.84 41.07 -6.35
CA LEU A 9 6.89 42.09 -6.84
C LEU A 9 7.54 43.48 -7.13
N THR A 10 6.95 44.46 -7.81
CA THR A 10 5.55 44.81 -8.08
C THR A 10 5.44 45.63 -9.42
N LEU A 11 4.39 46.01 -10.19
CA LEU A 11 2.99 45.67 -10.46
C LEU A 11 2.25 46.88 -11.30
N SER A 12 1.83 46.79 -12.62
CA SER A 12 0.57 47.37 -13.34
C SER A 12 0.22 48.65 -14.21
N LEU A 13 -0.96 48.48 -14.93
CA LEU A 13 -2.15 49.36 -15.31
C LEU A 13 -2.12 50.34 -16.55
N CYS A 14 -3.19 50.67 -17.36
CA CYS A 14 -4.65 50.33 -17.56
C CYS A 14 -5.15 50.85 -18.99
N PHE A 15 -6.38 51.26 -19.45
CA PHE A 15 -7.68 51.75 -18.89
C PHE A 15 -8.84 52.03 -19.94
N VAL A 16 -10.14 52.02 -19.53
CA VAL A 16 -11.37 52.75 -20.04
C VAL A 16 -12.27 52.26 -21.24
N SER A 17 -13.42 51.62 -20.89
CA SER A 17 -14.89 51.95 -21.08
C SER A 17 -15.44 52.87 -22.24
N PRO A 18 -16.79 53.09 -22.38
CA PRO A 18 -18.01 52.26 -22.55
C PRO A 18 -18.82 52.71 -23.85
N PRO A 19 -20.17 52.66 -24.07
CA PRO A 19 -21.37 52.09 -23.37
C PRO A 19 -22.34 51.27 -24.31
N SER A 20 -23.66 51.61 -24.43
CA SER A 20 -24.76 50.68 -24.80
C SER A 20 -25.89 51.19 -25.73
N PHE A 21 -26.56 50.28 -26.49
CA PHE A 21 -28.04 50.05 -26.57
C PHE A 21 -28.43 48.85 -27.50
N SER A 22 -29.70 48.42 -27.46
CA SER A 22 -30.27 47.13 -27.95
C SER A 22 -30.77 47.03 -29.41
N GLY A 23 -30.88 45.82 -29.99
CA GLY A 23 -31.77 45.51 -31.14
C GLY A 23 -31.62 44.11 -31.79
N ASP A 24 -32.73 43.39 -32.01
CA ASP A 24 -32.79 41.94 -32.34
C ASP A 24 -32.83 41.49 -33.82
N SER A 25 -32.34 40.26 -34.05
CA SER A 25 -32.90 39.16 -34.88
C SER A 25 -32.54 38.92 -36.38
N ASN A 26 -32.43 37.60 -36.69
CA ASN A 26 -32.64 36.87 -37.96
C ASN A 26 -31.60 36.90 -39.11
N GLY A 27 -31.23 35.71 -39.60
CA GLY A 27 -30.42 35.44 -40.82
C GLY A 27 -31.30 35.19 -42.08
N PRO A 28 -30.94 34.28 -43.04
CA PRO A 28 -29.78 33.36 -43.13
C PRO A 28 -29.02 33.35 -44.51
N GLN A 29 -28.03 32.44 -44.66
CA GLN A 29 -27.51 31.63 -45.83
C GLN A 29 -27.88 31.93 -47.33
N PRO A 30 -27.23 31.33 -48.39
CA PRO A 30 -26.13 30.32 -48.47
C PRO A 30 -25.03 30.50 -49.60
N ALA A 31 -24.07 29.55 -49.65
CA ALA A 31 -23.43 28.88 -50.83
C ALA A 31 -22.43 29.56 -51.82
N GLY A 32 -21.36 28.81 -52.19
CA GLY A 32 -21.27 28.37 -53.61
C GLY A 32 -19.96 28.27 -54.44
N LYS A 33 -18.96 27.46 -54.03
CA LYS A 33 -18.05 26.61 -54.89
C LYS A 33 -17.06 27.17 -55.98
N THR A 34 -15.81 26.64 -55.89
CA THR A 34 -14.87 26.15 -56.96
C THR A 34 -14.08 27.06 -57.94
N GLY A 35 -12.75 26.89 -58.00
CA GLY A 35 -12.10 26.43 -59.27
C GLY A 35 -10.67 26.88 -59.71
N VAL A 36 -9.63 26.05 -59.44
CA VAL A 36 -8.65 25.49 -60.43
C VAL A 36 -7.38 26.26 -60.97
N TRP A 37 -6.19 25.78 -60.52
CA TRP A 37 -4.87 25.50 -61.21
C TRP A 37 -3.96 26.59 -61.87
N ALA A 38 -2.63 26.54 -61.58
CA ALA A 38 -1.51 26.16 -62.52
C ALA A 38 -0.11 26.86 -62.38
N THR A 39 0.92 26.08 -61.98
CA THR A 39 2.33 25.95 -62.49
C THR A 39 3.38 27.09 -62.56
N GLU A 40 4.49 26.87 -61.83
CA GLU A 40 5.93 26.87 -62.23
C GLU A 40 6.65 28.07 -62.91
N SER A 41 7.77 28.54 -62.32
CA SER A 41 9.16 28.32 -62.82
C SER A 41 10.24 29.08 -62.02
N ALA A 42 11.49 28.58 -62.02
CA ALA A 42 12.70 29.13 -61.35
C ALA A 42 13.91 29.08 -62.33
N PRO A 43 15.20 29.29 -61.97
CA PRO A 43 15.83 29.83 -60.74
C PRO A 43 16.95 30.89 -61.01
N SER A 44 17.54 31.52 -59.97
CA SER A 44 18.98 31.94 -59.95
C SER A 44 19.43 32.65 -58.66
N GLY A 45 20.65 32.35 -58.19
CA GLY A 45 21.45 33.26 -57.32
C GLY A 45 21.47 32.91 -55.83
N PRO A 46 22.65 32.92 -55.17
CA PRO A 46 22.78 32.60 -53.74
C PRO A 46 22.87 33.85 -52.85
N ASP A 47 22.33 33.76 -51.64
CA ASP A 47 22.68 34.64 -50.51
C ASP A 47 22.55 33.87 -49.18
N TYR A 48 23.21 34.36 -48.12
CA TYR A 48 23.32 33.68 -46.83
C TYR A 48 22.17 34.01 -45.85
N LEU A 49 21.77 32.98 -45.11
CA LEU A 49 21.18 32.98 -43.75
C LEU A 49 20.85 34.35 -43.12
N LEU A 50 19.57 34.71 -43.13
CA LEU A 50 18.88 35.40 -42.03
C LEU A 50 17.40 34.98 -42.07
N GLY A 51 16.97 34.14 -41.13
CA GLY A 51 15.59 33.62 -41.08
C GLY A 51 14.61 34.63 -40.49
N ASN A 52 13.33 34.56 -40.91
CA ASN A 52 12.26 35.26 -40.22
C ASN A 52 11.97 34.57 -38.88
N SER A 53 12.09 35.30 -37.77
CA SER A 53 11.52 34.87 -36.49
C SER A 53 10.00 35.06 -36.51
N LYS A 54 9.27 33.96 -36.65
CA LYS A 54 7.91 33.81 -36.13
C LYS A 54 7.93 32.72 -35.07
N SER A 55 7.13 32.92 -34.02
CA SER A 55 6.62 31.91 -33.07
C SER A 55 7.51 30.71 -32.74
N LYS A 56 7.87 30.57 -31.45
CA LYS A 56 8.29 29.27 -30.89
C LYS A 56 7.04 28.41 -30.68
N HIS A 57 6.45 27.99 -31.80
CA HIS A 57 5.36 27.03 -31.81
C HIS A 57 5.83 25.67 -31.29
N TRP A 58 5.15 25.14 -30.27
CA TRP A 58 4.96 23.68 -30.13
C TRP A 58 4.14 23.13 -31.30
N GLY A 59 3.30 23.98 -31.91
CA GLY A 59 2.57 23.74 -33.15
C GLY A 59 3.47 23.48 -34.35
N ASN A 60 4.01 22.27 -34.40
CA ASN A 60 3.63 21.33 -35.45
C ASN A 60 3.48 19.89 -34.95
N ARG A 61 3.88 19.52 -33.71
CA ARG A 61 3.53 18.20 -33.14
C ARG A 61 2.01 18.05 -33.20
N ARG A 62 1.53 17.07 -33.98
CA ARG A 62 0.14 16.62 -33.97
C ARG A 62 0.12 15.31 -33.19
N ILE A 63 -0.64 15.29 -32.12
CA ILE A 63 -0.90 14.09 -31.32
C ILE A 63 -2.21 13.47 -31.78
N ALA A 64 -2.20 12.16 -31.97
CA ALA A 64 -3.40 11.34 -32.03
C ALA A 64 -3.63 10.71 -30.66
N LEU A 65 -4.79 10.96 -30.04
CA LEU A 65 -5.17 10.32 -28.79
C LEU A 65 -6.20 9.24 -29.09
N MET A 66 -5.86 7.98 -28.85
CA MET A 66 -6.69 6.80 -29.13
C MET A 66 -7.14 6.17 -27.82
N PHE A 67 -8.42 6.34 -27.50
CA PHE A 67 -9.06 5.53 -26.47
C PHE A 67 -9.30 4.13 -27.02
N VAL A 68 -9.11 3.09 -26.21
CA VAL A 68 -9.27 1.70 -26.61
C VAL A 68 -10.18 0.98 -25.63
N GLY A 69 -11.28 0.42 -26.12
CA GLY A 69 -12.21 -0.40 -25.33
C GLY A 69 -12.42 -1.80 -25.93
N HIS A 70 -13.10 -2.67 -25.19
CA HIS A 70 -13.75 -3.83 -25.78
C HIS A 70 -14.95 -3.37 -26.64
N GLY A 71 -15.44 -4.23 -27.55
CA GLY A 71 -16.58 -3.91 -28.42
C GLY A 71 -17.28 -5.14 -28.95
N GLU A 72 -18.55 -4.98 -29.35
CA GLU A 72 -19.38 -6.08 -29.86
C GLU A 72 -20.12 -5.69 -31.15
N PRO A 73 -20.32 -6.60 -32.13
CA PRO A 73 -21.01 -6.28 -33.38
C PRO A 73 -22.35 -5.60 -33.18
N ALA A 74 -22.56 -4.46 -33.82
CA ALA A 74 -23.84 -3.75 -33.77
C ALA A 74 -25.01 -4.63 -34.29
N VAL A 75 -24.76 -5.55 -35.22
CA VAL A 75 -25.67 -6.62 -35.64
C VAL A 75 -24.92 -7.95 -35.83
N VAL A 76 -25.59 -9.07 -35.54
CA VAL A 76 -24.96 -10.40 -35.54
C VAL A 76 -24.39 -10.84 -36.89
N GLU A 77 -24.97 -10.40 -38.01
CA GLU A 77 -24.47 -10.73 -39.35
C GLU A 77 -23.11 -10.09 -39.68
N ASP A 78 -22.76 -8.95 -39.08
CA ASP A 78 -21.54 -8.23 -39.42
C ASP A 78 -20.30 -8.95 -38.86
N GLY A 79 -20.36 -9.47 -37.64
CA GLY A 79 -19.28 -10.27 -37.03
C GLY A 79 -19.02 -11.64 -37.70
N PHE A 80 -19.85 -12.06 -38.66
CA PHE A 80 -19.59 -13.21 -39.57
C PHE A 80 -18.99 -12.79 -40.93
N THR A 81 -18.68 -11.52 -41.14
CA THR A 81 -18.05 -11.01 -42.36
C THR A 81 -16.54 -11.22 -42.31
N PRO A 82 -15.91 -11.88 -43.30
CA PRO A 82 -14.46 -12.05 -43.32
C PRO A 82 -13.72 -10.71 -43.43
N LEU A 83 -12.92 -10.39 -42.42
CA LEU A 83 -12.17 -9.16 -42.28
C LEU A 83 -10.75 -9.30 -42.86
N SER A 84 -10.18 -8.15 -43.23
CA SER A 84 -8.80 -8.02 -43.67
C SER A 84 -8.25 -6.72 -43.09
N PHE A 85 -6.99 -6.72 -42.68
CA PHE A 85 -6.34 -5.47 -42.28
C PHE A 85 -6.17 -4.55 -43.50
N PRO A 86 -6.06 -3.23 -43.32
CA PRO A 86 -6.12 -2.30 -44.44
C PRO A 86 -4.95 -2.34 -45.42
N ASP A 87 -3.84 -2.99 -45.07
CA ASP A 87 -2.71 -3.29 -45.97
C ASP A 87 -3.05 -4.41 -47.00
N GLY A 88 -4.06 -5.22 -46.70
CA GLY A 88 -4.48 -6.39 -47.47
C GLY A 88 -4.06 -7.75 -46.90
N SER A 89 -3.46 -7.79 -45.71
CA SER A 89 -3.31 -9.01 -44.91
C SER A 89 -4.66 -9.42 -44.29
N LEU A 90 -4.75 -10.66 -43.77
CA LEU A 90 -6.01 -11.22 -43.26
C LEU A 90 -6.06 -11.10 -41.73
N PHE A 91 -7.24 -10.83 -41.19
CA PHE A 91 -7.51 -10.87 -39.75
C PHE A 91 -7.72 -12.34 -39.36
N GLY A 92 -6.72 -12.97 -38.74
CA GLY A 92 -6.67 -14.41 -38.47
C GLY A 92 -5.73 -15.20 -39.41
N PRO A 93 -5.76 -16.55 -39.41
CA PRO A 93 -6.94 -17.36 -39.07
C PRO A 93 -7.10 -17.67 -37.58
N HIS A 94 -8.30 -17.38 -37.06
CA HIS A 94 -8.75 -17.65 -35.70
C HIS A 94 -9.52 -18.97 -35.57
N GLY A 95 -9.41 -19.61 -34.41
CA GLY A 95 -10.13 -20.80 -33.99
C GLY A 95 -9.75 -22.05 -34.78
N VAL A 96 -8.55 -22.08 -35.38
CA VAL A 96 -8.11 -23.15 -36.30
C VAL A 96 -8.05 -24.50 -35.59
N GLU A 97 -7.47 -24.54 -34.39
CA GLU A 97 -7.30 -25.77 -33.61
C GLU A 97 -8.61 -26.13 -32.86
N LEU A 98 -9.44 -25.13 -32.58
CA LEU A 98 -10.79 -25.22 -32.01
C LEU A 98 -11.88 -25.62 -33.03
N GLY A 99 -11.50 -25.87 -34.28
CA GLY A 99 -12.36 -26.44 -35.32
C GLY A 99 -13.24 -25.46 -36.09
N VAL A 100 -12.98 -24.14 -36.04
CA VAL A 100 -13.71 -23.14 -36.83
C VAL A 100 -13.54 -23.42 -38.33
N PRO A 101 -14.62 -23.44 -39.14
CA PRO A 101 -14.54 -23.65 -40.58
C PRO A 101 -13.77 -22.54 -41.31
N ALA A 102 -13.03 -22.88 -42.37
CA ALA A 102 -12.12 -21.96 -43.07
C ALA A 102 -12.81 -20.75 -43.74
N GLU A 103 -14.13 -20.78 -43.92
CA GLU A 103 -14.95 -19.62 -44.31
C GLU A 103 -15.23 -18.62 -43.17
N TYR A 104 -15.07 -19.03 -41.91
CA TYR A 104 -15.30 -18.22 -40.70
C TYR A 104 -14.01 -17.90 -39.92
N GLN A 105 -12.90 -18.59 -40.16
CA GLN A 105 -11.60 -18.34 -39.51
C GLN A 105 -11.07 -16.90 -39.62
N TYR A 106 -11.69 -16.02 -40.41
CA TYR A 106 -11.26 -14.63 -40.58
C TYR A 106 -12.35 -13.63 -40.17
N THR A 107 -13.24 -14.02 -39.25
CA THR A 107 -14.38 -13.22 -38.81
C THR A 107 -14.27 -12.91 -37.32
N GLU A 108 -14.77 -11.76 -36.89
CA GLU A 108 -14.80 -11.29 -35.49
C GLU A 108 -15.38 -12.34 -34.52
N TRP A 109 -16.51 -12.98 -34.86
CA TRP A 109 -17.06 -14.05 -34.02
C TRP A 109 -16.13 -15.26 -33.87
N ALA A 110 -15.15 -15.46 -34.76
CA ALA A 110 -14.15 -16.52 -34.64
C ALA A 110 -12.95 -16.11 -33.78
N ALA A 111 -12.63 -14.81 -33.68
CA ALA A 111 -11.68 -14.27 -32.71
C ALA A 111 -12.27 -14.38 -31.30
N ALA A 112 -13.47 -13.82 -31.05
CA ALA A 112 -14.16 -13.95 -29.77
C ALA A 112 -14.43 -15.42 -29.37
N TYR A 113 -14.73 -16.31 -30.32
CA TYR A 113 -14.81 -17.75 -30.02
C TYR A 113 -13.45 -18.36 -29.67
N GLU A 114 -12.36 -17.95 -30.32
CA GLU A 114 -11.02 -18.41 -29.98
C GLU A 114 -10.58 -17.90 -28.61
N GLU A 115 -10.82 -16.64 -28.29
CA GLU A 115 -10.52 -16.00 -27.01
C GLU A 115 -11.31 -16.65 -25.85
N ILE A 116 -12.65 -16.67 -25.93
CA ILE A 116 -13.52 -17.34 -24.93
C ILE A 116 -13.16 -18.82 -24.78
N ALA A 117 -12.95 -19.55 -25.89
CA ALA A 117 -12.61 -20.96 -25.80
C ALA A 117 -11.16 -21.20 -25.35
N THR A 118 -10.22 -20.28 -25.57
CA THR A 118 -8.85 -20.37 -25.04
C THR A 118 -8.84 -20.11 -23.54
N ALA A 119 -9.48 -19.03 -23.07
CA ALA A 119 -9.62 -18.72 -21.65
C ALA A 119 -10.28 -19.88 -20.87
N ILE A 120 -11.27 -20.54 -21.47
CA ILE A 120 -11.92 -21.71 -20.89
C ILE A 120 -11.15 -23.03 -21.19
N SER A 121 -10.26 -23.11 -22.18
CA SER A 121 -9.52 -24.35 -22.49
C SER A 121 -8.52 -24.74 -21.41
N TYR A 122 -7.97 -23.77 -20.68
CA TYR A 122 -7.09 -24.00 -19.52
C TYR A 122 -7.82 -24.68 -18.35
N ILE A 123 -9.15 -24.85 -18.43
CA ILE A 123 -10.01 -25.44 -17.40
C ILE A 123 -10.36 -26.93 -17.71
N PHE A 124 -9.95 -27.54 -18.84
CA PHE A 124 -10.44 -28.89 -19.23
C PHE A 124 -9.42 -29.94 -19.73
N GLY A 125 -9.35 -31.07 -19.02
CA GLY A 125 -8.88 -32.38 -19.50
C GLY A 125 -9.49 -33.54 -18.68
N ASP A 126 -10.19 -34.53 -19.22
CA ASP A 126 -10.31 -34.98 -20.61
C ASP A 126 -11.75 -35.45 -20.90
N THR A 127 -12.54 -34.56 -21.48
CA THR A 127 -13.93 -34.83 -21.86
C THR A 127 -14.06 -35.74 -23.10
N ASN A 128 -12.95 -36.18 -23.72
CA ASN A 128 -12.95 -37.04 -24.91
C ASN A 128 -12.49 -38.50 -24.68
N GLY A 129 -11.88 -38.82 -23.54
CA GLY A 129 -11.59 -40.18 -23.09
C GLY A 129 -10.29 -40.79 -23.64
N ASN A 130 -9.26 -39.97 -23.81
CA ASN A 130 -7.88 -40.37 -24.12
C ASN A 130 -7.01 -40.72 -22.88
N GLY A 131 -7.26 -40.12 -21.70
CA GLY A 131 -6.66 -40.50 -20.42
C GLY A 131 -5.65 -39.51 -19.78
N ILE A 132 -5.87 -38.20 -19.90
CA ILE A 132 -5.14 -37.15 -19.14
C ILE A 132 -6.15 -36.41 -18.24
N ILE A 133 -5.75 -35.90 -17.08
CA ILE A 133 -6.65 -35.28 -16.08
C ILE A 133 -6.32 -33.79 -15.94
N HIS A 134 -7.35 -32.96 -15.76
CA HIS A 134 -7.52 -31.71 -15.01
C HIS A 134 -8.73 -30.94 -15.60
N GLU A 135 -9.96 -31.32 -15.22
CA GLU A 135 -11.17 -30.49 -15.45
C GLU A 135 -11.43 -29.68 -14.15
N LEU A 136 -11.23 -28.36 -14.19
CA LEU A 136 -11.71 -27.46 -13.13
C LEU A 136 -13.21 -27.23 -13.28
N GLY A 137 -13.91 -27.09 -12.15
CA GLY A 137 -15.37 -27.04 -12.13
C GLY A 137 -15.92 -25.62 -12.05
N ILE A 138 -16.50 -25.12 -13.16
CA ILE A 138 -17.48 -24.03 -13.08
C ILE A 138 -18.74 -24.59 -12.40
N VAL A 139 -19.00 -24.12 -11.18
CA VAL A 139 -20.08 -24.59 -10.28
C VAL A 139 -20.69 -23.33 -9.66
N PRO A 140 -22.03 -23.14 -9.66
CA PRO A 140 -23.05 -24.19 -9.59
C PRO A 140 -23.92 -24.38 -10.84
N PHE A 141 -24.22 -25.65 -11.15
CA PHE A 141 -25.32 -26.11 -12.03
C PHE A 141 -25.33 -25.68 -13.52
N GLY A 142 -24.30 -26.09 -14.27
CA GLY A 142 -24.38 -26.23 -15.73
C GLY A 142 -23.96 -27.63 -16.21
N ASP A 143 -24.61 -28.16 -17.26
CA ASP A 143 -23.90 -29.06 -18.19
C ASP A 143 -22.79 -28.24 -18.88
N VAL A 144 -21.65 -28.86 -19.25
CA VAL A 144 -20.60 -28.21 -20.06
C VAL A 144 -21.27 -27.46 -21.23
N PRO A 145 -21.18 -26.12 -21.30
CA PRO A 145 -22.01 -25.34 -22.20
C PRO A 145 -21.92 -25.81 -23.64
N GLY A 146 -23.06 -25.90 -24.32
CA GLY A 146 -23.10 -26.46 -25.68
C GLY A 146 -22.17 -25.74 -26.67
N PHE A 147 -21.79 -24.49 -26.38
CA PHE A 147 -20.97 -23.62 -27.20
C PHE A 147 -19.51 -24.07 -27.40
N PHE A 148 -18.99 -25.09 -26.70
CA PHE A 148 -17.66 -25.70 -26.95
C PHE A 148 -17.46 -26.29 -28.38
N THR A 149 -18.44 -26.11 -29.26
CA THR A 149 -18.28 -26.27 -30.70
C THR A 149 -18.74 -25.00 -31.41
N TRP A 150 -17.98 -24.57 -32.42
CA TRP A 150 -18.30 -23.41 -33.26
C TRP A 150 -19.78 -23.31 -33.66
N ASP A 151 -20.37 -24.43 -34.13
CA ASP A 151 -21.78 -24.51 -34.56
C ASP A 151 -22.76 -24.08 -33.45
N ALA A 152 -22.41 -24.29 -32.18
CA ALA A 152 -23.25 -24.01 -31.02
C ALA A 152 -22.95 -22.65 -30.36
N PHE A 153 -21.69 -22.20 -30.36
CA PHE A 153 -21.36 -20.79 -30.03
C PHE A 153 -22.10 -19.86 -30.98
N LYS A 154 -21.94 -20.11 -32.28
CA LYS A 154 -22.65 -19.42 -33.36
C LYS A 154 -24.17 -19.43 -33.17
N ALA A 155 -24.75 -20.57 -32.81
CA ALA A 155 -26.19 -20.68 -32.58
C ALA A 155 -26.67 -19.96 -31.30
N SER A 156 -25.80 -19.82 -30.29
CA SER A 156 -26.10 -19.07 -29.06
C SER A 156 -26.09 -17.56 -29.34
N ILE A 157 -25.05 -17.04 -29.98
CA ILE A 157 -24.96 -15.64 -30.39
C ILE A 157 -26.11 -15.27 -31.35
N GLU A 158 -26.41 -16.10 -32.36
CA GLU A 158 -27.58 -15.91 -33.24
C GLU A 158 -28.93 -15.94 -32.49
N ALA A 159 -29.02 -16.57 -31.30
CA ALA A 159 -30.22 -16.58 -30.48
C ALA A 159 -30.30 -15.37 -29.53
N ASN A 160 -29.19 -14.95 -28.92
CA ASN A 160 -29.13 -13.80 -28.01
C ASN A 160 -29.47 -12.52 -28.75
N TYR A 161 -28.83 -12.26 -29.90
CA TYR A 161 -29.19 -11.13 -30.77
C TYR A 161 -30.66 -11.19 -31.23
N ALA A 162 -31.17 -12.38 -31.58
CA ALA A 162 -32.58 -12.53 -31.98
C ALA A 162 -33.59 -12.26 -30.86
N ALA A 163 -33.16 -12.31 -29.59
CA ALA A 163 -33.96 -11.86 -28.46
C ALA A 163 -33.92 -10.33 -28.29
N VAL A 164 -32.76 -9.68 -28.50
CA VAL A 164 -32.57 -8.21 -28.41
C VAL A 164 -32.79 -7.48 -29.75
N ASN A 165 -33.80 -7.89 -30.54
CA ASN A 165 -34.17 -7.29 -31.84
C ASN A 165 -33.08 -7.26 -32.93
N ASN A 166 -32.06 -8.11 -32.86
CA ASN A 166 -30.86 -8.12 -33.71
C ASN A 166 -30.03 -6.81 -33.66
N TYR A 167 -29.89 -6.18 -32.49
CA TYR A 167 -29.09 -4.96 -32.35
C TYR A 167 -28.39 -4.84 -30.99
N SER A 168 -27.15 -4.34 -30.98
CA SER A 168 -26.53 -3.75 -29.78
C SER A 168 -26.21 -2.26 -29.97
N PRO A 169 -26.51 -1.40 -28.97
CA PRO A 169 -26.12 0.00 -28.97
C PRO A 169 -24.69 0.28 -28.46
N HIS A 170 -23.96 -0.72 -27.95
CA HIS A 170 -22.70 -0.53 -27.20
C HIS A 170 -21.68 0.34 -27.95
N ASN A 171 -21.28 -0.11 -29.15
CA ASN A 171 -20.23 0.50 -29.96
C ASN A 171 -20.63 1.86 -30.57
N ASP A 172 -21.93 2.07 -30.80
CA ASP A 172 -22.46 3.38 -31.21
C ASP A 172 -22.44 4.37 -30.03
N THR A 173 -22.72 3.89 -28.81
CA THR A 173 -22.81 4.72 -27.61
C THR A 173 -21.43 5.12 -27.09
N ILE A 174 -20.47 4.19 -26.99
CA ILE A 174 -19.07 4.53 -26.64
C ILE A 174 -18.47 5.50 -27.67
N ARG A 175 -18.82 5.35 -28.95
CA ARG A 175 -18.43 6.27 -30.02
C ARG A 175 -19.05 7.66 -29.85
N ASP A 176 -20.29 7.77 -29.41
CA ASP A 176 -20.94 9.05 -29.01
C ASP A 176 -20.39 9.64 -27.69
N HIS A 177 -19.76 8.83 -26.82
CA HIS A 177 -18.97 9.34 -25.68
C HIS A 177 -17.61 9.88 -26.15
N VAL A 178 -16.76 9.07 -26.75
CA VAL A 178 -15.39 9.47 -27.14
C VAL A 178 -15.38 10.59 -28.19
N SER A 179 -16.29 10.58 -29.17
CA SER A 179 -16.36 11.66 -30.17
C SER A 179 -16.98 12.97 -29.66
N SER A 180 -17.48 12.99 -28.42
CA SER A 180 -17.99 14.21 -27.76
C SER A 180 -16.94 14.94 -26.91
N LEU A 181 -15.77 14.35 -26.70
CA LEU A 181 -14.64 14.96 -26.00
C LEU A 181 -13.99 16.05 -26.88
N ASP A 182 -13.61 17.19 -26.30
CA ASP A 182 -12.89 18.27 -27.00
C ASP A 182 -11.61 18.64 -26.23
N ILE A 183 -10.64 17.71 -26.25
CA ILE A 183 -9.37 17.87 -25.54
C ILE A 183 -8.44 18.81 -26.34
N ASP A 184 -8.23 20.00 -25.80
CA ASP A 184 -7.12 20.90 -26.15
C ASP A 184 -6.22 21.03 -24.91
N TYR A 185 -4.91 20.91 -25.12
CA TYR A 185 -3.91 21.20 -24.10
C TYR A 185 -2.85 22.18 -24.62
N LEU A 186 -2.64 23.27 -23.86
CA LEU A 186 -1.79 24.43 -24.18
C LEU A 186 -2.12 25.15 -25.52
N GLY A 187 -3.31 24.99 -26.10
CA GLY A 187 -3.62 25.50 -27.45
C GLY A 187 -3.05 24.57 -28.54
N THR A 188 -3.09 23.26 -28.27
CA THR A 188 -2.68 22.18 -29.18
C THR A 188 -3.89 21.27 -29.31
N LYS A 189 -4.68 21.45 -30.37
CA LYS A 189 -5.84 20.58 -30.57
C LYS A 189 -5.38 19.15 -30.86
N ILE A 190 -5.79 18.25 -29.98
CA ILE A 190 -5.61 16.81 -30.12
C ILE A 190 -6.68 16.30 -31.09
N ASP A 191 -6.30 15.44 -32.03
CA ASP A 191 -7.26 14.71 -32.85
C ASP A 191 -7.56 13.39 -32.12
N ILE A 192 -8.80 13.21 -31.65
CA ILE A 192 -9.22 12.06 -30.82
C ILE A 192 -9.72 10.93 -31.72
N TYR A 193 -9.40 9.70 -31.33
CA TYR A 193 -9.78 8.44 -31.95
C TYR A 193 -10.36 7.49 -30.89
N LEU A 194 -11.22 6.60 -31.35
CA LEU A 194 -11.62 5.38 -30.66
C LEU A 194 -11.07 4.22 -31.48
N ALA A 195 -10.45 3.25 -30.82
CA ALA A 195 -10.32 1.89 -31.32
C ALA A 195 -11.13 0.94 -30.42
N LEU A 196 -11.54 -0.18 -30.97
CA LEU A 196 -12.05 -1.32 -30.22
C LEU A 196 -11.08 -2.49 -30.41
N LEU A 197 -11.05 -3.46 -29.48
CA LEU A 197 -10.27 -4.68 -29.66
C LEU A 197 -10.82 -5.53 -30.82
N ASP A 198 -12.15 -5.70 -30.85
CA ASP A 198 -12.85 -6.67 -31.69
C ASP A 198 -13.51 -6.06 -32.94
N ASP A 199 -14.33 -5.01 -32.78
CA ASP A 199 -15.12 -4.37 -33.85
C ASP A 199 -14.42 -3.15 -34.51
N VAL A 200 -14.90 -2.75 -35.69
CA VAL A 200 -14.37 -1.66 -36.50
C VAL A 200 -14.77 -0.27 -35.96
N PRO A 201 -13.80 0.64 -35.72
CA PRO A 201 -12.39 0.53 -36.11
C PRO A 201 -11.53 -0.17 -35.04
N ARG A 202 -10.76 -1.17 -35.44
CA ARG A 202 -9.81 -1.86 -34.56
C ARG A 202 -8.50 -1.08 -34.44
N ILE A 203 -7.63 -1.44 -33.50
CA ILE A 203 -6.30 -0.83 -33.33
C ILE A 203 -5.52 -0.76 -34.67
N PRO A 204 -5.38 -1.85 -35.46
CA PRO A 204 -4.83 -1.81 -36.82
C PRO A 204 -5.52 -0.89 -37.82
N ASP A 205 -6.86 -0.74 -37.75
CA ASP A 205 -7.60 0.12 -38.67
C ASP A 205 -7.34 1.60 -38.38
N VAL A 206 -7.31 1.98 -37.09
CA VAL A 206 -6.97 3.34 -36.66
C VAL A 206 -5.51 3.64 -36.98
N VAL A 207 -4.57 2.76 -36.62
CA VAL A 207 -3.13 2.95 -36.91
C VAL A 207 -2.89 3.17 -38.41
N PHE A 208 -3.56 2.44 -39.29
CA PHE A 208 -3.46 2.66 -40.73
C PHE A 208 -4.06 4.01 -41.19
N GLU A 209 -5.13 4.49 -40.56
CA GLU A 209 -5.64 5.84 -40.82
C GLU A 209 -4.67 6.93 -40.32
N LEU A 210 -4.02 6.73 -39.18
CA LEU A 210 -2.98 7.61 -38.64
C LEU A 210 -1.74 7.66 -39.55
N ALA A 211 -1.29 6.50 -40.07
CA ALA A 211 -0.16 6.38 -40.99
C ALA A 211 -0.38 7.07 -42.36
N GLN A 212 -1.64 7.37 -42.72
CA GLN A 212 -1.98 8.20 -43.89
C GLN A 212 -2.06 9.70 -43.60
N LYS A 213 -2.03 10.07 -42.32
CA LYS A 213 -2.04 11.45 -41.83
C LYS A 213 -0.60 11.87 -41.46
N ASN A 214 -0.45 13.01 -40.80
CA ASN A 214 0.83 13.52 -40.33
C ASN A 214 0.71 13.74 -38.83
N TYR A 215 0.85 12.68 -38.06
CA TYR A 215 1.03 12.74 -36.61
C TYR A 215 2.50 12.50 -36.27
N ASP A 216 2.91 13.06 -35.15
CA ASP A 216 4.25 12.95 -34.61
C ASP A 216 4.27 11.94 -33.45
N GLU A 217 3.11 11.73 -32.80
CA GLU A 217 2.95 10.89 -31.62
C GLU A 217 1.52 10.33 -31.52
N LEU A 218 1.41 9.08 -31.07
CA LEU A 218 0.17 8.35 -30.79
C LEU A 218 0.12 8.01 -29.29
N VAL A 219 -0.93 8.46 -28.62
CA VAL A 219 -1.20 8.19 -27.21
C VAL A 219 -2.35 7.20 -27.12
N VAL A 220 -2.16 6.09 -26.43
CA VAL A 220 -3.09 4.98 -26.28
C VAL A 220 -3.60 4.95 -24.85
N VAL A 221 -4.92 4.98 -24.65
CA VAL A 221 -5.56 4.97 -23.32
C VAL A 221 -6.50 3.77 -23.23
N PRO A 222 -6.14 2.71 -22.48
CA PRO A 222 -7.01 1.58 -22.20
C PRO A 222 -8.23 1.99 -21.36
N MET A 223 -9.43 1.59 -21.78
CA MET A 223 -10.70 1.79 -21.07
C MET A 223 -11.12 0.53 -20.30
N LEU A 224 -10.20 -0.06 -19.52
CA LEU A 224 -10.37 -1.35 -18.83
C LEU A 224 -10.33 -1.18 -17.31
N VAL A 225 -11.25 -1.85 -16.59
CA VAL A 225 -11.50 -1.68 -15.15
C VAL A 225 -10.39 -2.24 -14.26
N ALA A 226 -9.53 -3.11 -14.79
CA ALA A 226 -8.31 -3.59 -14.14
C ALA A 226 -7.28 -3.97 -15.22
N ASN A 227 -6.03 -4.21 -14.82
CA ASN A 227 -5.05 -4.87 -15.67
C ASN A 227 -5.51 -6.32 -15.96
N SER A 228 -5.47 -6.74 -17.22
CA SER A 228 -5.95 -8.06 -17.64
C SER A 228 -5.27 -8.54 -18.92
N THR A 229 -5.59 -9.74 -19.41
CA THR A 229 -5.13 -10.22 -20.73
C THR A 229 -5.43 -9.22 -21.87
N HIS A 230 -6.46 -8.39 -21.71
CA HIS A 230 -6.83 -7.37 -22.69
C HIS A 230 -5.86 -6.17 -22.71
N THR A 231 -5.20 -5.79 -21.59
CA THR A 231 -4.18 -4.73 -21.61
C THR A 231 -2.92 -5.17 -22.36
N ASP A 232 -2.56 -6.45 -22.25
CA ASP A 232 -1.48 -7.04 -23.05
C ASP A 232 -1.87 -7.15 -24.53
N GLU A 233 -3.11 -7.53 -24.84
CA GLU A 233 -3.59 -7.58 -26.23
C GLU A 233 -3.55 -6.20 -26.90
N ILE A 234 -3.94 -5.11 -26.21
CA ILE A 234 -3.83 -3.74 -26.74
C ILE A 234 -2.37 -3.44 -27.15
N THR A 235 -1.40 -3.92 -26.38
CA THR A 235 0.03 -3.77 -26.66
C THR A 235 0.45 -4.63 -27.86
N GLY A 236 0.10 -5.92 -27.88
CA GLY A 236 0.42 -6.83 -28.99
C GLY A 236 -0.20 -6.41 -30.32
N GLN A 237 -1.46 -5.96 -30.33
CA GLN A 237 -2.12 -5.43 -31.53
C GLN A 237 -1.45 -4.15 -32.05
N ILE A 238 -0.75 -3.36 -31.21
CA ILE A 238 0.09 -2.23 -31.65
C ILE A 238 1.41 -2.73 -32.25
N GLU A 239 2.08 -3.70 -31.62
CA GLU A 239 3.37 -4.23 -32.12
C GLU A 239 3.26 -4.82 -33.53
N ASP A 240 2.21 -5.60 -33.81
CA ASP A 240 1.96 -6.18 -35.14
C ASP A 240 1.87 -5.12 -36.25
N VAL A 241 1.40 -3.91 -35.91
CA VAL A 241 1.27 -2.77 -36.83
C VAL A 241 2.31 -1.67 -36.64
N GLU A 242 3.32 -1.86 -35.79
CA GLU A 242 4.41 -0.88 -35.55
C GLU A 242 5.07 -0.45 -36.87
N HIS A 243 5.19 -1.41 -37.79
CA HIS A 243 5.72 -1.24 -39.14
C HIS A 243 4.95 -0.22 -40.02
N LEU A 244 3.72 0.18 -39.64
CA LEU A 244 2.93 1.24 -40.27
C LEU A 244 3.19 2.63 -39.65
N LEU A 245 3.56 2.69 -38.36
CA LEU A 245 3.77 3.94 -37.60
C LEU A 245 4.98 4.74 -38.14
N GLY A 246 6.02 4.04 -38.58
CA GLY A 246 7.14 4.57 -39.38
C GLY A 246 8.13 5.47 -38.63
N SER A 247 7.66 6.60 -38.09
CA SER A 247 8.42 7.49 -37.20
C SER A 247 7.53 8.28 -36.24
N MET A 248 6.30 7.81 -36.01
CA MET A 248 5.41 8.29 -34.97
C MET A 248 5.76 7.57 -33.67
N GLU A 249 6.01 8.33 -32.59
CA GLU A 249 6.29 7.74 -31.27
C GLU A 249 4.98 7.25 -30.63
N VAL A 250 5.03 6.21 -29.78
CA VAL A 250 3.87 5.67 -29.06
C VAL A 250 3.99 5.92 -27.55
N LEU A 251 2.86 6.18 -26.91
CA LEU A 251 2.67 6.22 -25.46
C LEU A 251 1.50 5.29 -25.12
N PHE A 252 1.68 4.38 -24.17
CA PHE A 252 0.58 3.72 -23.48
C PHE A 252 0.45 4.40 -22.12
N ALA A 253 -0.74 4.92 -21.82
CA ALA A 253 -1.02 5.52 -20.52
C ALA A 253 -1.50 4.44 -19.54
N GLU A 254 -1.38 4.73 -18.24
CA GLU A 254 -1.85 3.85 -17.17
C GLU A 254 -3.32 3.43 -17.33
N PRO A 255 -3.70 2.20 -16.94
CA PRO A 255 -5.07 1.71 -17.06
C PRO A 255 -6.11 2.60 -16.38
N PHE A 256 -7.31 2.62 -16.97
CA PHE A 256 -8.47 3.44 -16.60
C PHE A 256 -8.72 3.59 -15.09
N PHE A 257 -8.53 2.51 -14.33
CA PHE A 257 -8.94 2.41 -12.93
C PHE A 257 -7.86 2.78 -11.91
N GLU A 258 -6.58 2.80 -12.28
CA GLU A 258 -5.48 3.19 -11.36
C GLU A 258 -5.40 4.69 -11.13
N VAL A 259 -6.09 5.48 -11.96
CA VAL A 259 -6.21 6.93 -11.77
C VAL A 259 -7.33 7.23 -10.76
N PRO A 260 -7.03 7.75 -9.55
CA PRO A 260 -8.04 7.87 -8.47
C PRO A 260 -9.24 8.75 -8.83
N PHE A 261 -9.04 9.75 -9.70
CA PHE A 261 -10.12 10.59 -10.22
C PHE A 261 -11.15 9.78 -11.04
N MET A 262 -10.70 8.84 -11.86
CA MET A 262 -11.59 7.98 -12.65
C MET A 262 -12.35 7.01 -11.75
N ARG A 263 -11.65 6.34 -10.81
CA ARG A 263 -12.22 5.45 -9.78
C ARG A 263 -13.35 6.14 -9.01
N LYS A 264 -13.10 7.37 -8.53
CA LYS A 264 -14.08 8.23 -7.85
C LYS A 264 -15.28 8.61 -8.73
N SER A 265 -15.03 8.97 -10.00
CA SER A 265 -16.08 9.40 -10.94
C SER A 265 -16.99 8.23 -11.36
N LEU A 266 -16.44 7.03 -11.55
CA LEU A 266 -17.21 5.79 -11.74
C LEU A 266 -18.08 5.48 -10.52
N GLY A 267 -17.51 5.51 -9.31
CA GLY A 267 -18.24 5.25 -8.07
C GLY A 267 -19.41 6.21 -7.88
N ALA A 268 -19.20 7.51 -8.12
CA ALA A 268 -20.26 8.51 -8.10
C ALA A 268 -21.37 8.22 -9.14
N GLY A 269 -21.00 7.77 -10.35
CA GLY A 269 -21.94 7.35 -11.39
C GLY A 269 -22.79 6.14 -10.98
N ILE A 270 -22.17 5.09 -10.42
CA ILE A 270 -22.85 3.86 -9.97
C ILE A 270 -23.79 4.15 -8.80
N VAL A 271 -23.33 4.91 -7.79
CA VAL A 271 -24.15 5.32 -6.63
C VAL A 271 -25.35 6.16 -7.07
N ALA A 272 -25.17 7.06 -8.05
CA ALA A 272 -26.28 7.84 -8.60
C ALA A 272 -27.26 6.98 -9.41
N MET A 273 -26.76 5.98 -10.15
CA MET A 273 -27.59 5.04 -10.90
C MET A 273 -28.43 4.13 -9.97
N ALA A 274 -27.82 3.61 -8.90
CA ALA A 274 -28.52 2.85 -7.87
C ALA A 274 -29.69 3.66 -7.26
N ARG A 275 -29.41 4.93 -6.90
CA ARG A 275 -30.42 5.86 -6.36
C ARG A 275 -31.51 6.19 -7.41
N TYR A 276 -31.16 6.32 -8.69
CA TYR A 276 -32.13 6.54 -9.77
C TYR A 276 -33.07 5.35 -9.98
N ILE A 277 -32.58 4.11 -9.92
CA ILE A 277 -33.43 2.91 -10.00
C ILE A 277 -34.31 2.80 -8.75
N ALA A 278 -33.77 3.15 -7.57
CA ALA A 278 -34.52 3.18 -6.32
C ALA A 278 -35.70 4.18 -6.31
N GLU A 279 -35.74 5.21 -7.19
CA GLU A 279 -36.92 6.09 -7.34
C GLU A 279 -38.20 5.35 -7.76
N GLN A 280 -38.11 4.09 -8.22
CA GLN A 280 -39.28 3.25 -8.54
C GLN A 280 -39.75 2.38 -7.36
N VAL A 281 -39.02 2.36 -6.25
CA VAL A 281 -39.46 1.75 -4.99
C VAL A 281 -40.50 2.67 -4.33
N PRO A 282 -41.64 2.16 -3.82
CA PRO A 282 -42.66 3.00 -3.19
C PRO A 282 -42.17 3.72 -1.92
N GLU A 283 -42.56 4.99 -1.74
CA GLU A 283 -42.25 5.82 -0.55
C GLU A 283 -42.71 5.21 0.81
N ASP A 284 -43.53 4.15 0.81
CA ASP A 284 -43.99 3.43 2.00
C ASP A 284 -43.20 2.13 2.30
N VAL A 285 -42.07 1.90 1.61
CA VAL A 285 -41.06 0.89 1.94
C VAL A 285 -39.98 1.50 2.83
N GLU A 286 -39.67 0.87 3.97
CA GLU A 286 -38.59 1.32 4.86
C GLU A 286 -37.24 0.79 4.35
N ASP A 287 -36.18 1.60 4.39
CA ASP A 287 -34.88 1.36 3.70
C ASP A 287 -34.26 -0.03 3.98
N HIS A 288 -34.42 -0.58 5.19
CA HIS A 288 -33.96 -1.93 5.55
C HIS A 288 -34.65 -3.08 4.78
N ASN A 289 -35.60 -2.79 3.90
CA ASN A 289 -36.28 -3.74 3.02
C ASN A 289 -35.81 -3.63 1.56
N ILE A 290 -34.86 -2.72 1.28
CA ILE A 290 -34.28 -2.40 -0.02
C ILE A 290 -32.84 -2.91 -0.04
N GLY A 291 -32.55 -3.86 -0.92
CA GLY A 291 -31.19 -4.33 -1.21
C GLY A 291 -30.69 -3.77 -2.55
N VAL A 292 -29.37 -3.71 -2.72
CA VAL A 292 -28.72 -3.35 -4.00
C VAL A 292 -27.83 -4.51 -4.46
N LEU A 293 -28.03 -4.96 -5.70
CA LEU A 293 -27.18 -5.95 -6.33
C LEU A 293 -26.30 -5.24 -7.36
N LEU A 294 -24.98 -5.24 -7.12
CA LEU A 294 -23.97 -4.70 -8.02
C LEU A 294 -23.60 -5.79 -9.04
N ALA A 295 -24.18 -5.69 -10.24
CA ALA A 295 -24.11 -6.69 -11.29
C ALA A 295 -22.84 -6.54 -12.13
N SER A 296 -21.89 -7.43 -11.88
CA SER A 296 -20.54 -7.41 -12.45
C SER A 296 -20.32 -8.44 -13.56
N HIS A 297 -19.20 -8.30 -14.26
CA HIS A 297 -18.68 -9.38 -15.10
C HIS A 297 -18.15 -10.52 -14.22
N GLY A 298 -18.29 -11.76 -14.67
CA GLY A 298 -17.54 -12.89 -14.12
C GLY A 298 -16.45 -13.31 -15.10
N THR A 299 -15.28 -13.68 -14.58
CA THR A 299 -14.18 -14.25 -15.38
C THR A 299 -14.02 -15.74 -15.08
N PRO A 300 -13.49 -16.56 -16.00
CA PRO A 300 -13.11 -17.93 -15.70
C PRO A 300 -11.87 -17.93 -14.77
N TYR A 301 -12.09 -17.82 -13.46
CA TYR A 301 -11.00 -17.76 -12.50
C TYR A 301 -10.24 -19.11 -12.44
N VAL A 302 -8.96 -19.06 -12.78
CA VAL A 302 -8.01 -20.17 -12.65
C VAL A 302 -7.02 -19.78 -11.54
N PRO A 303 -6.97 -20.52 -10.41
CA PRO A 303 -5.94 -20.31 -9.39
C PRO A 303 -4.53 -20.45 -10.00
N PRO A 304 -3.49 -19.78 -9.45
CA PRO A 304 -2.14 -19.89 -9.99
C PRO A 304 -1.63 -21.35 -9.96
N PHE A 305 -1.14 -21.81 -11.11
CA PHE A 305 -0.55 -23.14 -11.31
C PHE A 305 0.92 -23.02 -11.78
N PRO A 306 1.87 -22.67 -10.88
CA PRO A 306 3.30 -22.51 -11.19
C PRO A 306 3.98 -23.64 -11.96
N GLU A 307 3.42 -24.85 -11.94
CA GLU A 307 3.89 -26.01 -12.70
C GLU A 307 4.00 -25.82 -14.23
N PHE A 308 3.17 -24.94 -14.79
CA PHE A 308 3.09 -24.64 -16.21
C PHE A 308 3.90 -23.39 -16.56
N GLY A 309 4.56 -22.79 -15.55
CA GLY A 309 5.14 -21.45 -15.61
C GLY A 309 4.05 -20.38 -15.56
N TRP A 310 3.14 -20.46 -14.57
CA TRP A 310 2.13 -19.45 -14.27
C TRP A 310 2.23 -19.02 -12.80
N VAL A 311 2.86 -17.88 -12.52
CA VAL A 311 2.79 -17.24 -11.19
C VAL A 311 1.44 -16.56 -10.96
N GLU A 312 1.21 -16.09 -9.74
CA GLU A 312 0.09 -15.19 -9.43
C GLU A 312 0.19 -13.94 -10.31
N GLY A 313 -0.89 -13.63 -11.04
CA GLY A 313 -0.93 -12.60 -12.09
C GLY A 313 -0.75 -13.10 -13.53
N GLU A 314 -0.05 -14.21 -13.83
CA GLU A 314 0.36 -14.55 -15.22
C GLU A 314 -0.77 -14.99 -16.19
N ILE A 315 -2.00 -15.21 -15.70
CA ILE A 315 -3.21 -15.39 -16.54
C ILE A 315 -4.22 -14.21 -16.38
N TYR A 316 -3.81 -13.16 -15.67
CA TYR A 316 -4.33 -11.80 -15.70
C TYR A 316 -5.86 -11.61 -15.65
N SER A 317 -6.39 -11.68 -14.44
CA SER A 317 -7.72 -11.16 -14.08
C SER A 317 -7.73 -10.57 -12.67
N GLU A 318 -6.95 -9.50 -12.44
CA GLU A 318 -7.11 -8.63 -11.25
C GLU A 318 -8.52 -8.03 -11.15
N LEU A 319 -9.32 -8.14 -12.22
CA LEU A 319 -10.70 -7.70 -12.31
C LEU A 319 -11.58 -8.20 -11.14
N ILE A 320 -11.47 -9.46 -10.69
CA ILE A 320 -12.34 -9.93 -9.58
C ILE A 320 -11.95 -9.26 -8.23
N PRO A 321 -10.70 -9.34 -7.75
CA PRO A 321 -10.26 -8.60 -6.57
C PRO A 321 -10.53 -7.09 -6.65
N THR A 322 -10.25 -6.48 -7.81
CA THR A 322 -10.43 -5.04 -8.05
C THR A 322 -11.91 -4.64 -8.04
N GLU A 323 -12.78 -5.44 -8.67
CA GLU A 323 -14.23 -5.19 -8.65
C GLU A 323 -14.85 -5.41 -7.28
N ASP A 324 -14.45 -6.42 -6.51
CA ASP A 324 -15.00 -6.62 -5.16
C ASP A 324 -14.56 -5.51 -4.21
N ALA A 325 -13.27 -5.14 -4.18
CA ALA A 325 -12.81 -3.98 -3.39
C ALA A 325 -13.48 -2.66 -3.83
N PHE A 326 -13.81 -2.51 -5.11
CA PHE A 326 -14.56 -1.36 -5.62
C PHE A 326 -16.05 -1.41 -5.24
N HIS A 327 -16.65 -2.59 -5.23
CA HIS A 327 -18.03 -2.81 -4.82
C HIS A 327 -18.22 -2.58 -3.32
N ASP A 328 -17.26 -2.96 -2.48
CA ASP A 328 -17.26 -2.65 -1.04
C ASP A 328 -17.17 -1.13 -0.81
N HIS A 329 -16.30 -0.44 -1.56
CA HIS A 329 -16.24 1.03 -1.55
C HIS A 329 -17.56 1.68 -2.01
N ILE A 330 -18.26 1.09 -2.99
CA ILE A 330 -19.58 1.56 -3.45
C ILE A 330 -20.67 1.25 -2.42
N ALA A 331 -20.61 0.10 -1.74
CA ALA A 331 -21.53 -0.28 -0.67
C ALA A 331 -21.49 0.74 0.48
N ALA A 332 -20.29 1.16 0.90
CA ALA A 332 -20.11 2.22 1.91
C ALA A 332 -20.70 3.59 1.51
N MET A 333 -20.94 3.84 0.21
CA MET A 333 -21.59 5.06 -0.30
C MET A 333 -23.13 4.92 -0.48
N LEU A 334 -23.70 3.75 -0.21
CA LEU A 334 -25.12 3.46 -0.36
C LEU A 334 -25.83 3.31 1.01
N PRO A 335 -27.05 3.83 1.18
CA PRO A 335 -27.82 3.71 2.42
C PRO A 335 -28.57 2.37 2.53
N TRP A 336 -28.21 1.39 1.69
CA TRP A 336 -28.92 0.13 1.49
C TRP A 336 -27.91 -1.02 1.41
N GLU A 337 -28.26 -2.18 1.96
CA GLU A 337 -27.35 -3.33 1.96
C GLU A 337 -27.03 -3.75 0.52
N SER A 338 -25.75 -3.75 0.19
CA SER A 338 -25.24 -3.92 -1.17
C SER A 338 -24.44 -5.20 -1.28
N ARG A 339 -24.64 -5.99 -2.34
CA ARG A 339 -23.95 -7.27 -2.57
C ARG A 339 -23.54 -7.38 -4.05
N THR A 340 -22.32 -7.86 -4.34
CA THR A 340 -21.91 -8.23 -5.71
C THR A 340 -22.77 -9.41 -6.21
N GLY A 341 -23.12 -9.40 -7.49
CA GLY A 341 -23.58 -10.60 -8.20
C GLY A 341 -23.01 -10.62 -9.62
N ARG A 342 -22.39 -11.73 -10.03
CA ARG A 342 -21.66 -11.84 -11.30
C ARG A 342 -22.50 -12.52 -12.38
N MET A 343 -22.41 -12.04 -13.61
CA MET A 343 -22.88 -12.79 -14.77
C MET A 343 -21.79 -13.75 -15.26
N ASN A 344 -22.17 -14.98 -15.58
CA ASN A 344 -21.33 -16.02 -16.20
C ASN A 344 -20.06 -16.46 -15.43
N TYR A 345 -19.84 -17.78 -15.35
CA TYR A 345 -18.59 -18.45 -14.97
C TYR A 345 -18.02 -18.23 -13.54
N ALA A 346 -18.39 -17.16 -12.83
CA ALA A 346 -17.94 -16.84 -11.47
C ALA A 346 -19.09 -16.80 -10.44
N LEU A 347 -18.73 -16.88 -9.16
CA LEU A 347 -19.63 -16.70 -8.01
C LEU A 347 -19.36 -15.35 -7.29
N PRO A 348 -20.32 -14.83 -6.49
CA PRO A 348 -21.72 -15.27 -6.41
C PRO A 348 -22.47 -14.91 -7.69
N ALA A 349 -23.36 -15.78 -8.18
CA ALA A 349 -24.15 -15.49 -9.38
C ALA A 349 -25.24 -14.44 -9.09
N ILE A 350 -25.70 -13.71 -10.10
CA ILE A 350 -26.81 -12.75 -9.96
C ILE A 350 -28.07 -13.44 -9.39
N GLU A 351 -28.43 -14.62 -9.90
CA GLU A 351 -29.59 -15.37 -9.41
C GLU A 351 -29.43 -15.84 -7.95
N ASP A 352 -28.22 -16.23 -7.54
CA ASP A 352 -27.93 -16.66 -6.18
C ASP A 352 -27.94 -15.49 -5.20
N THR A 353 -27.32 -14.36 -5.56
CA THR A 353 -27.38 -13.13 -4.78
C THR A 353 -28.82 -12.64 -4.58
N LEU A 354 -29.68 -12.80 -5.61
CA LEU A 354 -31.12 -12.56 -5.50
C LEU A 354 -31.86 -13.62 -4.68
N ASN A 355 -31.38 -14.87 -4.61
CA ASN A 355 -31.90 -15.88 -3.68
C ASN A 355 -31.56 -15.50 -2.23
N ASP A 356 -30.38 -14.93 -1.98
CA ASP A 356 -29.92 -14.61 -0.62
C ASP A 356 -30.62 -13.36 -0.07
N PHE A 357 -30.77 -12.29 -0.85
CA PHE A 357 -31.69 -11.19 -0.47
C PHE A 357 -33.12 -11.70 -0.18
N GLU A 358 -33.61 -12.69 -0.94
CA GLU A 358 -34.93 -13.31 -0.75
C GLU A 358 -34.99 -14.23 0.50
N ASN A 359 -33.86 -14.82 0.92
CA ASN A 359 -33.72 -15.61 2.15
C ASN A 359 -33.67 -14.72 3.39
N ASP A 360 -32.92 -13.61 3.32
CA ASP A 360 -32.72 -12.65 4.43
C ASP A 360 -33.94 -11.74 4.64
N GLY A 361 -34.91 -11.76 3.71
CA GLY A 361 -36.25 -11.21 3.88
C GLY A 361 -36.47 -9.85 3.23
N PHE A 362 -35.56 -9.41 2.36
CA PHE A 362 -35.76 -8.20 1.55
C PHE A 362 -37.01 -8.31 0.68
N THR A 363 -37.68 -7.18 0.45
CA THR A 363 -38.92 -7.17 -0.35
C THR A 363 -38.77 -6.42 -1.66
N HIS A 364 -37.71 -5.60 -1.78
CA HIS A 364 -37.38 -4.82 -2.97
C HIS A 364 -35.86 -4.91 -3.17
N VAL A 365 -35.40 -5.23 -4.38
CA VAL A 365 -33.96 -5.24 -4.73
C VAL A 365 -33.74 -4.43 -6.01
N VAL A 366 -32.74 -3.57 -5.98
CA VAL A 366 -32.28 -2.74 -7.11
C VAL A 366 -31.06 -3.41 -7.73
N VAL A 367 -31.15 -3.84 -8.99
CA VAL A 367 -30.03 -4.43 -9.73
C VAL A 367 -29.38 -3.34 -10.59
N VAL A 368 -28.07 -3.14 -10.41
CA VAL A 368 -27.29 -2.07 -11.05
C VAL A 368 -26.17 -2.72 -11.89
N PRO A 369 -26.10 -2.54 -13.21
CA PRO A 369 -25.04 -3.11 -14.04
C PRO A 369 -23.72 -2.32 -13.86
N SER A 370 -23.03 -2.57 -12.75
CA SER A 370 -21.87 -1.79 -12.28
C SER A 370 -20.62 -1.92 -13.14
N ALA A 371 -20.42 -3.06 -13.81
CA ALA A 371 -19.32 -3.24 -14.76
C ALA A 371 -19.59 -2.65 -16.17
N PHE A 372 -20.79 -2.13 -16.45
CA PHE A 372 -21.21 -1.78 -17.81
C PHE A 372 -21.43 -0.26 -18.00
N PRO A 373 -20.51 0.44 -18.68
CA PRO A 373 -20.64 1.89 -18.89
C PRO A 373 -21.78 2.25 -19.84
N THR A 374 -22.15 1.39 -20.79
CA THR A 374 -23.28 1.62 -21.72
C THR A 374 -24.12 0.34 -21.86
N ALA A 375 -25.34 0.47 -22.41
CA ALA A 375 -26.13 -0.70 -22.79
C ALA A 375 -25.36 -1.59 -23.79
N ALA A 376 -25.37 -2.90 -23.53
CA ALA A 376 -24.68 -3.92 -24.32
C ALA A 376 -25.55 -5.19 -24.42
N LEU A 377 -25.15 -6.19 -25.22
CA LEU A 377 -25.83 -7.49 -25.26
C LEU A 377 -25.94 -8.09 -23.86
N HIS A 378 -24.87 -7.99 -23.07
CA HIS A 378 -24.80 -8.47 -21.68
C HIS A 378 -25.81 -7.80 -20.74
N THR A 379 -26.05 -6.48 -20.85
CA THR A 379 -27.06 -5.82 -20.02
C THR A 379 -28.49 -6.10 -20.52
N MET A 380 -28.69 -6.20 -21.84
CA MET A 380 -30.01 -6.46 -22.43
C MET A 380 -30.44 -7.93 -22.34
N PHE A 381 -29.49 -8.87 -22.27
CA PHE A 381 -29.71 -10.31 -22.27
C PHE A 381 -29.29 -10.98 -20.97
N ASP A 382 -28.00 -11.05 -20.64
CA ASP A 382 -27.50 -11.90 -19.54
C ASP A 382 -27.97 -11.37 -18.17
N VAL A 383 -27.58 -10.14 -17.82
CA VAL A 383 -28.00 -9.50 -16.55
C VAL A 383 -29.53 -9.35 -16.50
N ALA A 384 -30.17 -8.99 -17.62
CA ALA A 384 -31.63 -8.88 -17.72
C ALA A 384 -32.35 -10.20 -17.43
N THR A 385 -31.90 -11.31 -18.02
CA THR A 385 -32.57 -12.62 -17.87
C THR A 385 -32.32 -13.23 -16.50
N ALA A 386 -31.12 -13.06 -15.92
CA ALA A 386 -30.83 -13.41 -14.54
C ALA A 386 -31.71 -12.63 -13.54
N ALA A 387 -31.76 -11.30 -13.68
CA ALA A 387 -32.50 -10.43 -12.76
C ALA A 387 -34.03 -10.51 -12.91
N THR A 388 -34.54 -10.72 -14.13
CA THR A 388 -35.96 -10.52 -14.45
C THR A 388 -36.62 -11.68 -15.23
N GLY A 389 -35.89 -12.75 -15.55
CA GLY A 389 -36.41 -13.90 -16.31
C GLY A 389 -36.77 -13.62 -17.78
N HIS A 390 -36.41 -12.45 -18.31
CA HIS A 390 -36.58 -12.08 -19.72
C HIS A 390 -35.55 -11.03 -20.15
N VAL A 391 -35.40 -10.82 -21.46
CA VAL A 391 -34.62 -9.70 -22.00
C VAL A 391 -35.30 -8.36 -21.70
N VAL A 392 -34.50 -7.31 -21.54
CA VAL A 392 -34.97 -5.94 -21.26
C VAL A 392 -34.28 -5.00 -22.23
N LEU A 393 -35.05 -4.23 -23.00
CA LEU A 393 -34.50 -3.30 -23.98
C LEU A 393 -34.31 -1.89 -23.38
N PRO A 394 -33.31 -1.10 -23.80
CA PRO A 394 -33.07 0.24 -23.26
C PRO A 394 -34.27 1.20 -23.38
N GLU A 395 -35.12 1.04 -24.41
CA GLU A 395 -36.35 1.83 -24.54
C GLU A 395 -37.48 1.47 -23.55
N GLU A 396 -37.35 0.37 -22.79
CA GLU A 396 -38.28 -0.02 -21.73
C GLU A 396 -37.96 0.70 -20.40
N GLY A 397 -36.73 1.19 -20.23
CA GLY A 397 -36.28 1.92 -19.05
C GLY A 397 -36.13 1.02 -17.82
N ILE A 398 -36.61 1.49 -16.66
CA ILE A 398 -36.63 0.69 -15.42
C ILE A 398 -37.86 -0.24 -15.44
N VAL A 399 -37.60 -1.54 -15.53
CA VAL A 399 -38.62 -2.59 -15.39
C VAL A 399 -38.73 -3.08 -13.95
N GLN A 400 -39.88 -3.65 -13.60
CA GLN A 400 -40.13 -4.28 -12.30
C GLN A 400 -40.58 -5.73 -12.50
N HIS A 401 -39.82 -6.68 -11.96
CA HIS A 401 -40.16 -8.11 -11.88
C HIS A 401 -40.68 -8.46 -10.47
N GLU A 402 -41.57 -9.45 -10.35
CA GLU A 402 -42.07 -9.97 -9.06
C GLU A 402 -41.71 -11.47 -8.97
N ARG A 403 -40.74 -11.80 -8.10
CA ARG A 403 -40.24 -13.17 -7.89
C ARG A 403 -41.29 -14.03 -7.17
N PRO A 404 -41.20 -15.37 -7.20
CA PRO A 404 -42.26 -16.25 -6.67
C PRO A 404 -42.62 -16.10 -5.18
N SER A 405 -41.76 -15.51 -4.35
CA SER A 405 -42.04 -15.08 -2.97
C SER A 405 -42.96 -13.85 -2.86
N GLY A 406 -42.91 -12.96 -3.85
CA GLY A 406 -43.40 -11.59 -3.78
C GLY A 406 -42.30 -10.53 -3.64
N MET A 407 -41.02 -10.91 -3.55
CA MET A 407 -39.90 -9.95 -3.65
C MET A 407 -39.88 -9.31 -5.05
N LYS A 408 -39.71 -7.98 -5.10
CA LYS A 408 -39.61 -7.24 -6.36
C LYS A 408 -38.17 -6.98 -6.74
N VAL A 409 -37.85 -7.15 -8.02
CA VAL A 409 -36.55 -6.76 -8.60
C VAL A 409 -36.77 -5.59 -9.55
N TYR A 410 -35.95 -4.56 -9.41
CA TYR A 410 -35.93 -3.36 -10.24
C TYR A 410 -34.65 -3.34 -11.06
N TYR A 411 -34.77 -3.20 -12.38
CA TYR A 411 -33.63 -3.29 -13.29
C TYR A 411 -33.79 -2.38 -14.51
N THR A 412 -32.67 -1.92 -15.08
CA THR A 412 -32.62 -1.34 -16.42
C THR A 412 -31.38 -1.85 -17.15
N SER A 413 -31.51 -2.14 -18.45
CA SER A 413 -30.39 -2.56 -19.29
C SER A 413 -29.56 -1.40 -19.85
N GLN A 414 -29.91 -0.16 -19.51
CA GLN A 414 -29.05 0.99 -19.70
C GLN A 414 -27.79 0.89 -18.83
N GLY A 415 -26.63 1.28 -19.35
CA GLY A 415 -25.38 1.39 -18.59
C GLY A 415 -25.24 2.71 -17.84
N ILE A 416 -24.18 2.84 -17.03
CA ILE A 416 -23.96 3.99 -16.14
C ILE A 416 -23.87 5.33 -16.89
N ALA A 417 -23.22 5.34 -18.05
CA ALA A 417 -23.03 6.52 -18.90
C ALA A 417 -24.21 6.81 -19.86
N ASP A 418 -25.18 5.91 -19.93
CA ASP A 418 -26.42 6.15 -20.69
C ASP A 418 -27.34 7.17 -19.99
N LEU A 419 -27.16 7.36 -18.69
CA LEU A 419 -28.04 8.11 -17.79
C LEU A 419 -27.28 9.24 -17.07
N GLU A 420 -27.96 10.36 -16.79
CA GLU A 420 -27.38 11.43 -15.96
C GLU A 420 -27.56 11.09 -14.47
N PRO A 421 -26.59 11.37 -13.59
CA PRO A 421 -25.33 12.09 -13.84
C PRO A 421 -24.17 11.24 -14.36
N GLY A 422 -24.26 9.90 -14.34
CA GLY A 422 -23.15 8.99 -14.70
C GLY A 422 -22.56 9.24 -16.11
N ARG A 423 -23.39 9.70 -17.05
CA ARG A 423 -23.01 10.21 -18.37
C ARG A 423 -22.01 11.36 -18.33
N SER A 424 -22.22 12.31 -17.43
CA SER A 424 -21.33 13.46 -17.24
C SER A 424 -20.05 13.06 -16.53
N GLU A 425 -20.15 12.23 -15.49
CA GLU A 425 -19.01 11.67 -14.77
C GLU A 425 -18.08 10.89 -15.71
N PHE A 426 -18.60 9.89 -16.44
CA PHE A 426 -17.84 9.10 -17.39
C PHE A 426 -17.13 9.95 -18.46
N ARG A 427 -17.74 11.06 -18.90
CA ARG A 427 -17.12 12.02 -19.82
C ARG A 427 -16.05 12.88 -19.15
N ASN A 428 -16.28 13.37 -17.93
CA ASN A 428 -15.30 14.12 -17.15
C ASN A 428 -14.05 13.28 -16.88
N GLY A 429 -14.24 12.00 -16.52
CA GLY A 429 -13.18 11.02 -16.32
C GLY A 429 -12.37 10.75 -17.59
N LEU A 430 -13.04 10.45 -18.73
CA LEU A 430 -12.37 10.31 -20.03
C LEU A 430 -11.61 11.59 -20.46
N GLU A 431 -12.17 12.77 -20.22
CA GLU A 431 -11.51 14.05 -20.52
C GLU A 431 -10.29 14.30 -19.61
N PHE A 432 -10.36 13.87 -18.34
CA PHE A 432 -9.23 13.92 -17.40
C PHE A 432 -8.11 12.96 -17.81
N LEU A 433 -8.42 11.67 -18.02
CA LEU A 433 -7.47 10.66 -18.48
C LEU A 433 -6.77 11.09 -19.78
N GLY A 434 -7.56 11.53 -20.76
CA GLY A 434 -7.03 12.01 -22.03
C GLY A 434 -6.16 13.28 -21.91
N LYS A 435 -6.35 14.11 -20.88
CA LYS A 435 -5.45 15.22 -20.55
C LYS A 435 -4.18 14.75 -19.87
N ILE A 436 -4.23 13.82 -18.92
CA ILE A 436 -3.05 13.27 -18.25
C ILE A 436 -2.15 12.50 -19.23
N ALA A 437 -2.73 11.66 -20.09
CA ALA A 437 -1.98 10.94 -21.11
C ALA A 437 -1.35 11.86 -22.18
N VAL A 438 -2.01 12.98 -22.52
CA VAL A 438 -1.46 14.02 -23.41
C VAL A 438 -0.43 14.91 -22.70
N LEU A 439 -0.58 15.14 -21.40
CA LEU A 439 0.44 15.76 -20.54
C LEU A 439 1.71 14.92 -20.58
N GLU A 440 1.62 13.62 -20.31
CA GLU A 440 2.77 12.71 -20.34
C GLU A 440 3.45 12.70 -21.72
N ALA A 441 2.70 12.67 -22.83
CA ALA A 441 3.23 12.79 -24.19
C ALA A 441 3.98 14.10 -24.48
N LEU A 442 3.58 15.18 -23.83
CA LEU A 442 4.19 16.51 -23.98
C LEU A 442 5.31 16.77 -22.95
N GLU A 443 5.31 16.05 -21.83
CA GLU A 443 6.35 16.05 -20.80
C GLU A 443 7.43 14.97 -21.03
N LYS A 444 7.17 13.99 -21.91
CA LYS A 444 8.16 13.15 -22.62
C LYS A 444 9.18 14.06 -23.29
N THR A 445 10.16 14.44 -22.49
CA THR A 445 11.18 15.41 -22.83
C THR A 445 11.99 14.80 -23.97
N PRO A 446 11.95 15.37 -25.19
CA PRO A 446 12.66 14.78 -26.30
C PRO A 446 14.14 14.74 -25.96
N VAL A 447 14.84 13.67 -26.36
CA VAL A 447 16.30 13.59 -26.31
C VAL A 447 16.90 14.46 -27.44
N GLU A 448 16.43 15.72 -27.55
CA GLU A 448 17.11 16.77 -28.29
C GLU A 448 18.43 17.07 -27.59
N THR A 449 19.53 16.75 -28.28
CA THR A 449 20.89 16.89 -27.78
C THR A 449 21.37 18.35 -27.75
N TYR A 450 20.78 19.16 -26.87
CA TYR A 450 21.31 20.46 -26.47
C TYR A 450 22.11 20.33 -25.17
N SER A 451 23.36 20.74 -25.23
CA SER A 451 24.32 20.58 -24.14
C SER A 451 23.86 21.21 -22.82
N THR A 452 24.20 20.56 -21.71
CA THR A 452 24.15 21.01 -20.31
C THR A 452 25.10 22.19 -20.02
N HIS A 453 25.05 23.21 -20.88
CA HIS A 453 25.97 24.33 -20.90
C HIS A 453 25.28 25.58 -21.44
N CYS A 454 25.24 26.63 -20.61
CA CYS A 454 24.86 27.97 -21.05
C CYS A 454 26.05 28.62 -21.79
N PRO A 455 25.91 29.11 -23.03
CA PRO A 455 27.03 29.68 -23.79
C PRO A 455 27.56 30.97 -23.19
N THR A 456 28.88 31.16 -23.25
CA THR A 456 29.54 32.41 -22.82
C THR A 456 28.93 33.63 -23.52
N GLY A 457 28.49 34.63 -22.74
CA GLY A 457 27.84 35.84 -23.26
C GLY A 457 26.30 35.75 -23.40
N GLU A 458 25.69 34.61 -23.09
CA GLU A 458 24.23 34.43 -23.00
C GLU A 458 23.75 34.30 -21.54
N LEU A 459 22.50 34.70 -21.31
CA LEU A 459 21.69 34.36 -20.14
C LEU A 459 20.81 33.16 -20.50
N CYS A 460 20.78 32.14 -19.64
CA CYS A 460 19.85 31.02 -19.70
C CYS A 460 18.90 31.08 -18.50
N VAL A 461 17.59 30.98 -18.76
CA VAL A 461 16.54 31.08 -17.74
C VAL A 461 15.25 30.40 -18.19
N ILE A 462 14.52 29.77 -17.27
CA ILE A 462 13.15 29.31 -17.43
C ILE A 462 12.22 30.37 -16.83
N ILE A 463 11.23 30.86 -17.56
CA ILE A 463 10.15 31.69 -17.00
C ILE A 463 8.89 30.81 -16.85
N ALA A 464 8.14 30.94 -15.76
CA ALA A 464 6.82 30.35 -15.59
C ALA A 464 5.85 31.37 -14.97
N THR A 465 4.55 31.17 -15.18
CA THR A 465 3.44 31.99 -14.67
C THR A 465 2.13 31.26 -14.98
N GLU A 466 1.15 31.41 -14.11
CA GLU A 466 -0.24 31.01 -14.36
C GLU A 466 -1.11 32.24 -14.72
N GLU A 467 -0.60 33.45 -14.43
CA GLU A 467 -1.21 34.75 -14.72
C GLU A 467 -1.11 35.17 -16.20
N GLU A 468 -2.14 35.86 -16.71
CA GLU A 468 -2.18 36.39 -18.08
C GLU A 468 -1.34 37.68 -18.19
N LEU A 469 -0.05 37.53 -18.50
CA LEU A 469 0.88 38.66 -18.61
C LEU A 469 0.60 39.54 -19.84
N ALA A 470 0.11 40.76 -19.60
CA ALA A 470 -0.24 41.71 -20.66
C ALA A 470 0.97 42.49 -21.24
N ASP A 471 2.04 42.66 -20.46
CA ASP A 471 3.11 43.63 -20.74
C ASP A 471 4.52 43.00 -20.86
N PRO A 472 5.49 43.67 -21.54
CA PRO A 472 6.77 43.07 -21.87
C PRO A 472 7.63 42.73 -20.65
N LEU A 473 8.32 41.59 -20.73
CA LEU A 473 9.20 41.10 -19.67
C LEU A 473 10.50 41.91 -19.61
N SER A 474 10.65 42.66 -18.52
CA SER A 474 11.82 43.47 -18.19
C SER A 474 12.75 42.72 -17.22
N PHE A 475 14.02 42.56 -17.62
CA PHE A 475 15.02 41.74 -16.92
C PHE A 475 16.03 42.62 -16.18
N MET A 476 16.05 42.51 -14.86
CA MET A 476 16.78 43.39 -13.94
C MET A 476 17.75 42.58 -13.07
N PHE A 477 19.02 42.94 -13.08
CA PHE A 477 20.09 42.21 -12.39
C PHE A 477 20.65 42.99 -11.21
N TYR A 478 20.91 42.25 -10.14
CA TYR A 478 21.44 42.76 -8.87
C TYR A 478 22.70 41.99 -8.48
N GLU A 479 23.77 42.71 -8.06
CA GLU A 479 24.94 42.06 -7.47
C GLU A 479 24.60 41.55 -6.07
N THR A 480 24.78 40.25 -5.82
CA THR A 480 24.26 39.54 -4.63
C THR A 480 25.15 38.36 -4.19
N THR A 481 24.83 37.72 -3.07
CA THR A 481 25.39 36.42 -2.65
C THR A 481 24.31 35.33 -2.59
N GLU A 482 24.71 34.05 -2.50
CA GLU A 482 23.74 32.94 -2.39
C GLU A 482 22.89 32.97 -1.12
N GLY A 483 23.35 33.62 -0.04
CA GLY A 483 22.54 33.80 1.18
C GLY A 483 21.61 35.02 1.13
N ASP A 484 21.85 35.93 0.18
CA ASP A 484 21.15 37.21 0.02
C ASP A 484 20.23 37.21 -1.23
N TRP A 485 19.96 36.06 -1.87
CA TRP A 485 19.12 35.93 -3.08
C TRP A 485 17.96 34.93 -2.89
N PRO A 486 16.70 35.23 -3.29
CA PRO A 486 16.13 36.47 -3.88
C PRO A 486 16.15 37.69 -2.94
N ALA A 487 16.94 37.60 -1.88
CA ALA A 487 16.53 37.83 -0.54
C ALA A 487 16.66 39.31 -0.11
N ALA A 488 17.83 39.93 -0.22
CA ALA A 488 17.96 41.34 0.12
C ALA A 488 17.23 42.29 -0.86
N TYR A 489 16.56 41.72 -1.87
CA TYR A 489 15.99 42.40 -3.03
C TYR A 489 14.46 42.42 -3.02
N SER A 490 13.81 41.68 -2.10
CA SER A 490 13.05 42.43 -1.11
C SER A 490 11.78 43.07 -1.68
N THR A 491 11.55 44.26 -1.17
CA THR A 491 10.54 45.26 -1.55
C THR A 491 10.87 46.02 -2.85
N LEU A 492 11.80 45.51 -3.68
CA LEU A 492 12.46 46.22 -4.80
C LEU A 492 12.93 47.67 -4.50
N ALA A 493 13.12 48.03 -3.23
CA ALA A 493 13.42 49.41 -2.81
C ALA A 493 14.84 49.91 -3.19
N LEU A 494 15.64 49.08 -3.87
CA LEU A 494 16.95 49.42 -4.42
C LEU A 494 16.90 49.35 -5.96
N PRO A 495 17.46 50.32 -6.69
CA PRO A 495 17.51 50.25 -8.15
C PRO A 495 18.46 49.14 -8.62
N PRO A 496 18.17 48.45 -9.73
CA PRO A 496 19.03 47.39 -10.26
C PRO A 496 20.41 47.91 -10.68
N ASP A 497 21.41 47.05 -10.54
CA ASP A 497 22.78 47.35 -10.94
C ASP A 497 22.94 47.32 -12.46
N TRP A 498 22.26 46.39 -13.12
CA TRP A 498 22.15 46.30 -14.58
C TRP A 498 20.73 45.97 -15.03
N VAL A 499 20.37 46.37 -16.26
CA VAL A 499 19.10 46.02 -16.91
C VAL A 499 19.35 45.63 -18.37
N LEU A 500 18.57 44.69 -18.92
CA LEU A 500 18.60 44.45 -20.36
C LEU A 500 17.93 45.60 -21.12
N ASN A 501 18.63 46.15 -22.10
CA ASN A 501 18.22 47.31 -22.90
C ASN A 501 16.98 47.06 -23.78
N VAL A 502 16.65 45.80 -24.01
CA VAL A 502 15.51 45.36 -24.81
C VAL A 502 14.63 44.47 -23.93
N PRO A 503 13.47 44.94 -23.47
CA PRO A 503 12.44 44.08 -22.87
C PRO A 503 12.09 42.95 -23.82
N GLN A 504 11.88 41.74 -23.30
CA GLN A 504 11.49 40.59 -24.09
C GLN A 504 9.97 40.60 -24.29
N PRO A 505 9.44 40.13 -25.43
CA PRO A 505 8.02 39.84 -25.53
C PRO A 505 7.63 38.75 -24.52
N VAL A 506 6.40 38.81 -24.03
CA VAL A 506 5.79 37.71 -23.29
C VAL A 506 5.85 36.44 -24.15
N PRO A 507 6.37 35.30 -23.63
CA PRO A 507 6.35 34.02 -24.34
C PRO A 507 4.93 33.56 -24.68
N ASP A 508 4.75 32.97 -25.87
CA ASP A 508 3.44 32.47 -26.35
C ASP A 508 2.85 31.32 -25.48
N ARG A 509 3.66 30.70 -24.61
CA ARG A 509 3.33 29.62 -23.65
C ARG A 509 4.34 29.61 -22.50
N PHE A 510 3.95 29.08 -21.34
CA PHE A 510 4.81 28.81 -20.19
C PHE A 510 4.75 27.32 -19.79
N PRO A 511 5.78 26.76 -19.11
CA PRO A 511 7.07 27.37 -18.79
C PRO A 511 7.97 27.55 -20.03
N ALA A 512 8.62 28.71 -20.14
CA ALA A 512 9.37 29.16 -21.30
C ALA A 512 10.90 29.16 -21.06
N ARG A 513 11.64 28.28 -21.74
CA ARG A 513 13.12 28.31 -21.78
C ARG A 513 13.63 29.40 -22.72
N LEU A 514 14.16 30.47 -22.13
CA LEU A 514 14.75 31.62 -22.81
C LEU A 514 16.29 31.52 -22.83
N ARG A 515 16.88 31.95 -23.96
CA ARG A 515 18.31 32.30 -24.06
C ARG A 515 18.43 33.70 -24.62
N ILE A 516 19.10 34.59 -23.88
CA ILE A 516 19.16 36.02 -24.22
C ILE A 516 20.63 36.47 -24.29
N PRO A 517 21.12 37.02 -25.41
CA PRO A 517 22.44 37.61 -25.48
C PRO A 517 22.58 38.76 -24.48
N VAL A 518 23.61 38.70 -23.65
CA VAL A 518 23.96 39.70 -22.62
C VAL A 518 24.97 40.71 -23.18
N ASP A 519 25.91 40.23 -24.00
CA ASP A 519 26.95 41.03 -24.64
C ASP A 519 26.37 42.16 -25.51
N GLY A 520 26.60 43.40 -25.08
CA GLY A 520 26.09 44.61 -25.75
C GLY A 520 24.61 44.89 -25.57
N ASN A 521 23.87 44.03 -24.86
CA ASN A 521 22.45 44.19 -24.54
C ASN A 521 22.23 44.61 -23.08
N LEU A 522 23.14 44.24 -22.16
CA LEU A 522 23.07 44.60 -20.75
C LEU A 522 23.65 46.01 -20.50
N ILE A 523 22.89 46.87 -19.83
CA ILE A 523 23.29 48.24 -19.47
C ILE A 523 23.61 48.34 -17.97
N PRO A 524 24.83 48.77 -17.57
CA PRO A 524 25.13 49.11 -16.18
C PRO A 524 24.49 50.45 -15.79
N LEU A 525 23.69 50.43 -14.73
CA LEU A 525 23.01 51.62 -14.18
C LEU A 525 23.80 52.24 -13.02
N THR A 526 24.37 51.40 -12.15
CA THR A 526 25.17 51.84 -10.99
C THR A 526 26.66 52.05 -11.30
N GLY A 527 27.09 51.72 -12.53
CA GLY A 527 28.47 51.85 -12.99
C GLY A 527 29.41 50.71 -12.59
N LYS A 528 28.87 49.62 -12.03
CA LYS A 528 29.59 48.38 -11.75
C LYS A 528 30.02 47.65 -13.03
N THR A 529 31.05 46.81 -12.92
CA THR A 529 31.55 45.92 -13.99
C THR A 529 31.05 44.50 -13.78
N LEU A 530 30.65 43.81 -14.85
CA LEU A 530 30.07 42.47 -14.77
C LEU A 530 31.11 41.38 -14.41
N ASP A 531 32.36 41.55 -14.87
CA ASP A 531 33.46 40.56 -14.77
C ASP A 531 33.70 40.09 -13.32
N GLY A 532 33.39 38.81 -13.03
CA GLY A 532 33.50 38.20 -11.71
C GLY A 532 32.38 38.51 -10.70
N ALA A 533 31.34 39.27 -11.10
CA ALA A 533 30.19 39.54 -10.24
C ALA A 533 29.24 38.33 -10.15
N ARG A 534 28.66 38.09 -8.97
CA ARG A 534 27.53 37.16 -8.78
C ARG A 534 26.22 37.93 -8.86
N LEU A 535 25.27 37.38 -9.62
CA LEU A 535 24.07 38.07 -10.08
C LEU A 535 22.81 37.27 -9.76
N GLY A 536 21.81 37.94 -9.21
CA GLY A 536 20.42 37.50 -9.20
C GLY A 536 19.61 38.22 -10.27
N LEU A 537 18.52 37.60 -10.75
CA LEU A 537 17.64 38.14 -11.79
C LEU A 537 16.21 38.31 -11.27
N VAL A 538 15.66 39.52 -11.44
CA VAL A 538 14.22 39.81 -11.35
C VAL A 538 13.66 39.95 -12.76
N VAL A 539 12.46 39.41 -13.01
CA VAL A 539 11.73 39.57 -14.26
C VAL A 539 10.33 40.13 -13.97
N ALA A 540 10.00 41.28 -14.56
CA ALA A 540 8.73 41.99 -14.34
C ALA A 540 7.97 42.20 -15.66
N SER A 541 6.65 41.99 -15.67
CA SER A 541 5.75 42.33 -16.78
C SER A 541 5.38 43.81 -16.68
N MET A 542 6.04 44.72 -17.41
CA MET A 542 5.76 46.17 -17.26
C MET A 542 6.02 47.04 -18.51
N ASP A 543 5.11 47.96 -18.84
CA ASP A 543 5.33 49.09 -19.77
C ASP A 543 5.99 50.30 -19.07
N GLY A 544 7.16 50.08 -18.45
CA GLY A 544 7.76 51.03 -17.51
C GLY A 544 9.29 51.06 -17.44
N GLN A 545 9.80 51.98 -16.62
CA GLN A 545 11.19 51.98 -16.12
C GLN A 545 11.25 51.84 -14.58
N VAL A 546 10.08 51.68 -13.95
CA VAL A 546 9.87 51.51 -12.51
C VAL A 546 8.74 50.50 -12.38
N VAL A 547 8.84 49.69 -11.35
CA VAL A 547 7.98 48.57 -11.01
C VAL A 547 6.98 49.10 -9.93
N GLU A 548 5.67 49.17 -10.26
CA GLU A 548 4.58 49.92 -9.54
C GLU A 548 3.70 49.00 -8.63
N PRO A 549 2.43 49.26 -8.19
CA PRO A 549 1.64 48.34 -7.30
C PRO A 549 0.34 47.51 -7.70
N ASP A 550 -0.10 47.25 -8.96
CA ASP A 550 -1.23 46.26 -9.28
C ASP A 550 -1.11 44.98 -10.28
N ASP A 551 0.02 44.54 -10.95
CA ASP A 551 0.25 43.22 -11.67
C ASP A 551 1.70 42.54 -11.60
N ALA A 552 2.11 41.59 -12.47
CA ALA A 552 3.03 40.48 -12.10
C ALA A 552 4.59 40.63 -12.21
N VAL A 553 5.33 40.00 -11.27
CA VAL A 553 6.82 39.92 -11.21
C VAL A 553 7.32 38.59 -10.62
N GLY A 554 8.53 38.14 -11.01
CA GLY A 554 9.19 36.93 -10.51
C GLY A 554 10.71 37.06 -10.27
N PHE A 555 11.27 36.14 -9.49
CA PHE A 555 12.68 36.12 -9.06
C PHE A 555 13.38 34.80 -9.42
N SER A 556 14.68 34.82 -9.70
CA SER A 556 15.42 33.62 -10.11
C SER A 556 15.76 32.69 -8.94
N THR A 557 15.49 31.40 -9.12
CA THR A 557 15.80 30.33 -8.16
C THR A 557 17.30 30.13 -7.93
N LEU A 558 18.16 30.49 -8.90
CA LEU A 558 19.62 30.44 -8.76
C LEU A 558 20.26 31.83 -8.96
N THR A 559 21.53 31.93 -8.57
CA THR A 559 22.40 33.08 -8.89
C THR A 559 23.60 32.64 -9.73
N ALA A 560 23.95 33.44 -10.74
CA ALA A 560 25.03 33.14 -11.68
C ALA A 560 26.28 33.99 -11.41
N VAL A 561 27.47 33.46 -11.64
CA VAL A 561 28.72 34.25 -11.66
C VAL A 561 29.11 34.54 -13.10
N SER A 562 29.32 35.81 -13.44
CA SER A 562 29.80 36.20 -14.77
C SER A 562 31.28 35.84 -14.94
N GLY A 563 31.58 34.99 -15.92
CA GLY A 563 32.93 34.49 -16.19
C GLY A 563 33.23 34.34 -17.69
N ALA A 564 34.52 34.29 -18.03
CA ALA A 564 34.99 34.31 -19.41
C ALA A 564 34.84 32.97 -20.19
N GLU A 565 34.32 31.91 -19.55
CA GLU A 565 34.21 30.57 -20.15
C GLU A 565 32.79 29.98 -20.07
N THR A 566 31.85 30.60 -19.34
CA THR A 566 30.47 30.09 -19.13
C THR A 566 29.42 31.19 -19.29
N GLY A 567 28.20 30.83 -19.69
CA GLY A 567 27.05 31.75 -19.66
C GLY A 567 26.51 32.00 -18.26
N LEU A 568 25.55 32.92 -18.15
CA LEU A 568 24.80 33.18 -16.92
C LEU A 568 23.59 32.25 -16.87
N ASP A 569 23.66 31.15 -16.12
CA ASP A 569 22.49 30.30 -15.86
C ASP A 569 21.91 30.63 -14.48
N VAL A 570 20.66 31.08 -14.44
CA VAL A 570 19.96 31.50 -13.21
C VAL A 570 18.74 30.62 -12.89
N GLY A 571 18.59 29.47 -13.56
CA GLY A 571 17.52 28.52 -13.27
C GLY A 571 16.13 28.98 -13.71
N ARG A 572 15.13 28.74 -12.85
CA ARG A 572 13.71 29.08 -13.07
C ARG A 572 13.31 30.38 -12.36
N VAL A 573 12.37 31.11 -12.95
CA VAL A 573 11.73 32.32 -12.45
C VAL A 573 10.23 32.13 -12.56
N GLU A 574 9.51 32.17 -11.44
CA GLU A 574 8.05 32.18 -11.42
C GLU A 574 7.55 33.60 -11.20
N ILE A 575 6.70 34.04 -12.13
CA ILE A 575 6.11 35.38 -12.20
C ILE A 575 4.66 35.24 -11.78
N GLY A 576 4.22 36.05 -10.81
CA GLY A 576 2.83 36.08 -10.34
C GLY A 576 2.41 37.49 -9.96
N VAL A 577 1.11 37.74 -9.93
CA VAL A 577 0.53 38.93 -9.29
C VAL A 577 0.75 38.80 -7.78
N ALA A 578 0.83 39.94 -7.08
CA ALA A 578 0.86 39.91 -5.63
C ALA A 578 -0.51 39.46 -5.12
N ASP A 579 -0.56 38.40 -4.35
CA ASP A 579 -1.73 38.20 -3.50
C ASP A 579 -1.79 39.38 -2.52
N GLN A 580 -2.83 40.22 -2.67
CA GLN A 580 -2.97 41.42 -1.85
C GLN A 580 -3.60 41.06 -0.52
N VAL A 581 -2.81 40.37 0.32
CA VAL A 581 -3.12 39.94 1.69
C VAL A 581 -3.98 41.02 2.38
N PRO A 582 -5.28 40.75 2.62
CA PRO A 582 -6.19 41.77 3.13
C PRO A 582 -5.71 42.29 4.49
N PRO A 583 -5.60 43.63 4.69
CA PRO A 583 -4.95 44.18 5.88
C PRO A 583 -5.68 43.78 7.15
N CYS A 584 -4.95 43.17 8.10
CA CYS A 584 -5.52 42.72 9.36
C CYS A 584 -5.96 43.92 10.23
N ASP A 585 -7.26 43.97 10.55
CA ASP A 585 -7.84 44.97 11.45
C ASP A 585 -7.65 44.60 12.92
N ALA A 586 -7.65 45.61 13.81
CA ALA A 586 -7.61 45.38 15.24
C ALA A 586 -8.82 44.59 15.76
N GLY A 587 -8.57 43.62 16.65
CA GLY A 587 -9.59 42.71 17.19
C GLY A 587 -9.89 41.48 16.33
N PHE A 588 -9.10 41.23 15.28
CA PHE A 588 -9.16 40.01 14.46
C PHE A 588 -7.89 39.17 14.63
N ILE A 589 -8.05 37.85 14.52
CA ILE A 589 -6.98 36.92 14.15
C ILE A 589 -6.96 36.83 12.63
N CYS A 590 -5.78 36.95 12.04
CA CYS A 590 -5.56 36.81 10.61
C CYS A 590 -4.43 35.81 10.34
N VAL A 591 -4.62 34.94 9.37
CA VAL A 591 -3.62 34.01 8.85
C VAL A 591 -3.90 33.73 7.38
N SER A 592 -2.86 33.60 6.57
CA SER A 592 -2.95 33.16 5.18
C SER A 592 -2.44 31.72 5.12
N VAL A 593 -3.23 30.81 4.56
CA VAL A 593 -2.91 29.38 4.56
C VAL A 593 -2.59 28.91 3.15
N THR A 594 -1.51 28.14 2.99
CA THR A 594 -1.15 27.42 1.76
C THR A 594 -1.15 25.92 2.00
N ALA A 595 -1.29 25.11 0.96
CA ALA A 595 -1.10 23.66 1.02
C ALA A 595 -0.77 23.10 -0.37
N GLY A 596 -0.07 21.95 -0.41
CA GLY A 596 0.04 21.11 -1.61
C GLY A 596 -1.10 20.08 -1.68
N GLU A 597 -1.32 19.36 -0.59
CA GLU A 597 -2.41 18.39 -0.40
C GLU A 597 -3.08 18.59 0.96
N VAL A 598 -4.36 18.22 1.05
CA VAL A 598 -5.20 18.36 2.25
C VAL A 598 -6.25 17.25 2.35
N THR A 599 -6.61 16.92 3.58
CA THR A 599 -7.53 15.85 3.98
C THR A 599 -8.69 16.42 4.79
N GLY A 600 -9.86 15.78 4.81
CA GLY A 600 -11.03 16.25 5.59
C GLY A 600 -11.70 17.54 5.05
N PRO A 601 -12.85 17.95 5.63
CA PRO A 601 -13.73 18.96 5.03
C PRO A 601 -13.50 20.41 5.50
N ASP A 602 -12.91 20.60 6.69
CA ASP A 602 -12.94 21.87 7.43
C ASP A 602 -11.57 22.23 8.04
N LEU A 603 -11.20 23.51 7.94
CA LEU A 603 -10.05 24.13 8.61
C LEU A 603 -10.40 24.62 10.02
N LYS A 604 -9.50 24.38 10.97
CA LYS A 604 -9.56 24.89 12.36
C LYS A 604 -8.28 25.57 12.81
N LEU A 605 -8.46 26.66 13.55
CA LEU A 605 -7.38 27.44 14.17
C LEU A 605 -7.28 27.09 15.66
N MET A 606 -6.12 26.57 16.06
CA MET A 606 -5.79 26.19 17.44
C MET A 606 -4.70 27.09 18.02
N LEU A 607 -4.91 27.60 19.24
CA LEU A 607 -4.02 28.58 19.89
C LEU A 607 -3.39 28.01 21.17
N TYR A 608 -2.06 28.08 21.24
CA TYR A 608 -1.24 27.44 22.28
C TYR A 608 -0.47 28.47 23.09
N LYS A 609 -0.68 28.50 24.40
CA LYS A 609 0.06 29.36 25.35
C LYS A 609 1.51 28.90 25.46
N THR A 610 2.45 29.72 24.97
CA THR A 610 3.82 29.28 24.70
C THR A 610 4.84 30.44 24.68
N THR A 611 6.13 30.12 24.47
CA THR A 611 7.22 31.08 24.33
C THR A 611 7.90 30.96 22.96
N GLU A 612 8.56 32.03 22.50
CA GLU A 612 9.35 32.01 21.24
C GLU A 612 10.50 30.97 21.24
N ALA A 613 10.84 30.37 22.39
CA ALA A 613 11.91 29.39 22.51
C ALA A 613 11.42 27.92 22.41
N GLN A 614 10.12 27.70 22.49
CA GLN A 614 9.46 26.37 22.54
C GLN A 614 8.58 26.12 21.30
N TRP A 615 8.29 27.18 20.55
CA TRP A 615 7.40 27.14 19.41
C TRP A 615 8.15 26.84 18.10
N PRO A 616 7.66 25.94 17.21
CA PRO A 616 6.51 25.04 17.36
C PRO A 616 6.86 23.66 17.96
N GLN A 617 8.13 23.40 18.29
CA GLN A 617 8.66 22.07 18.58
C GLN A 617 7.93 21.32 19.71
N ASP A 618 7.64 21.99 20.83
CA ASP A 618 6.92 21.40 21.98
C ASP A 618 5.42 21.09 21.67
N PHE A 619 4.96 21.32 20.43
CA PHE A 619 3.56 21.23 20.01
C PHE A 619 3.34 20.46 18.70
N LEU A 620 4.37 19.83 18.11
CA LEU A 620 4.24 19.06 16.86
C LEU A 620 3.29 17.86 16.99
N THR A 621 3.21 17.27 18.19
CA THR A 621 2.29 16.19 18.58
C THR A 621 0.84 16.66 18.83
N LEU A 622 0.54 17.95 18.62
CA LEU A 622 -0.80 18.55 18.77
C LEU A 622 -1.52 18.22 20.12
N PRO A 623 -0.91 18.51 21.28
CA PRO A 623 -1.57 18.34 22.58
C PRO A 623 -2.79 19.27 22.72
N THR A 624 -3.59 19.15 23.79
CA THR A 624 -4.80 19.97 23.96
C THR A 624 -4.49 21.50 23.89
N PRO A 625 -5.07 22.25 22.94
CA PRO A 625 -4.79 23.68 22.80
C PRO A 625 -5.31 24.52 23.96
N SER A 626 -4.69 25.68 24.19
CA SER A 626 -5.13 26.61 25.24
C SER A 626 -6.45 27.31 24.88
N ALA A 627 -6.67 27.55 23.59
CA ALA A 627 -7.96 27.97 23.04
C ALA A 627 -8.13 27.52 21.58
N VAL A 628 -9.37 27.42 21.12
CA VAL A 628 -9.71 27.16 19.71
C VAL A 628 -10.65 28.24 19.20
N VAL A 629 -10.51 28.58 17.92
CA VAL A 629 -11.43 29.46 17.22
C VAL A 629 -12.70 28.67 16.86
N THR A 630 -13.85 29.12 17.35
CA THR A 630 -15.12 28.36 17.25
C THR A 630 -15.74 28.40 15.86
N VAL A 631 -15.36 29.37 15.03
CA VAL A 631 -15.75 29.41 13.61
C VAL A 631 -15.14 28.20 12.90
N THR A 632 -15.91 27.60 12.00
CA THR A 632 -15.43 26.61 11.04
C THR A 632 -15.26 27.32 9.71
N VAL A 633 -14.16 27.06 9.01
CA VAL A 633 -13.90 27.53 7.65
C VAL A 633 -13.77 26.28 6.79
N PRO A 634 -14.56 26.08 5.72
CA PRO A 634 -14.40 24.90 4.87
C PRO A 634 -13.04 24.92 4.18
N VAL A 635 -12.49 23.74 3.87
CA VAL A 635 -11.31 23.62 2.99
C VAL A 635 -11.67 24.20 1.61
N PRO A 636 -10.83 25.07 1.01
CA PRO A 636 -11.11 25.70 -0.27
C PRO A 636 -10.78 24.78 -1.46
N ASP A 637 -11.36 25.06 -2.63
CA ASP A 637 -11.01 24.38 -3.89
C ASP A 637 -9.58 24.71 -4.38
N SER A 638 -8.95 25.76 -3.85
CA SER A 638 -7.59 26.22 -4.16
C SER A 638 -6.99 27.06 -3.04
N PHE A 639 -5.66 27.10 -2.95
CA PHE A 639 -4.90 27.91 -1.99
C PHE A 639 -4.13 29.06 -2.70
N PRO A 640 -3.80 30.17 -2.01
CA PRO A 640 -3.96 30.41 -0.58
C PRO A 640 -5.38 30.84 -0.15
N GLU A 641 -5.72 30.59 1.12
CA GLU A 641 -6.95 31.09 1.76
C GLU A 641 -6.63 32.08 2.89
N HIS A 642 -7.25 33.26 2.85
CA HIS A 642 -6.96 34.39 3.73
C HIS A 642 -7.97 34.51 4.88
N MET A 643 -7.84 33.63 5.87
CA MET A 643 -8.74 33.58 7.03
C MET A 643 -8.58 34.82 7.93
N ARG A 644 -9.70 35.51 8.16
CA ARG A 644 -9.79 36.66 9.07
C ARG A 644 -11.00 36.57 9.99
N ILE A 645 -10.78 36.24 11.26
CA ILE A 645 -11.84 35.89 12.22
C ILE A 645 -11.82 36.85 13.42
N PRO A 646 -12.95 37.50 13.78
CA PRO A 646 -12.99 38.44 14.91
C PRO A 646 -12.92 37.71 16.25
N ILE A 647 -12.05 38.19 17.16
CA ILE A 647 -11.77 37.57 18.46
C ILE A 647 -13.01 37.61 19.37
N GLU A 648 -13.79 38.70 19.33
CA GLU A 648 -14.99 38.85 20.15
C GLU A 648 -16.07 37.83 19.76
N GLY A 649 -16.31 36.86 20.66
CA GLY A 649 -17.36 35.86 20.53
C GLY A 649 -16.99 34.58 19.78
N ASN A 650 -15.77 34.47 19.22
CA ASN A 650 -15.35 33.31 18.44
C ASN A 650 -14.12 32.56 19.02
N LEU A 651 -13.75 32.83 20.27
CA LEU A 651 -12.62 32.18 20.95
C LEU A 651 -13.13 31.39 22.17
N PHE A 652 -12.82 30.09 22.22
CA PHE A 652 -13.16 29.20 23.33
C PHE A 652 -11.90 28.76 24.07
N THR A 653 -11.87 28.90 25.40
CA THR A 653 -10.70 28.63 26.27
C THR A 653 -10.95 27.38 27.13
N PHE A 654 -10.07 26.37 27.03
CA PHE A 654 -10.31 25.07 27.68
C PHE A 654 -10.12 25.14 29.21
N SER A 655 -9.21 25.96 29.70
CA SER A 655 -9.00 26.21 31.15
C SER A 655 -9.98 27.22 31.76
N GLY A 656 -10.76 27.93 30.92
CA GLY A 656 -11.57 29.07 31.34
C GLY A 656 -10.78 30.31 31.80
N GLU A 657 -9.45 30.34 31.61
CA GLU A 657 -8.61 31.49 31.94
C GLU A 657 -8.68 32.61 30.90
N GLU A 658 -8.50 33.86 31.34
CA GLU A 658 -8.45 35.03 30.47
C GLU A 658 -7.08 35.11 29.77
N LEU A 659 -6.99 34.68 28.50
CA LEU A 659 -5.76 34.70 27.71
C LEU A 659 -5.29 36.13 27.29
N VAL A 660 -5.98 37.20 27.70
CA VAL A 660 -5.63 38.57 27.30
C VAL A 660 -4.30 39.00 27.95
N GLY A 661 -3.31 39.29 27.10
CA GLY A 661 -1.93 39.56 27.51
C GLY A 661 -1.02 38.33 27.57
N GLU A 662 -1.54 37.13 27.31
CA GLU A 662 -0.72 35.91 27.16
C GLU A 662 -0.14 35.80 25.74
N ARG A 663 0.95 35.04 25.62
CA ARG A 663 1.64 34.78 24.35
C ARG A 663 1.18 33.44 23.76
N LEU A 664 0.73 33.48 22.52
CA LEU A 664 0.10 32.37 21.81
C LEU A 664 0.85 32.06 20.49
N GLY A 665 1.04 30.78 20.19
CA GLY A 665 1.31 30.27 18.84
C GLY A 665 0.03 29.76 18.19
N LEU A 666 -0.05 29.83 16.86
CA LEU A 666 -1.20 29.36 16.07
C LEU A 666 -0.84 28.11 15.26
N VAL A 667 -1.64 27.05 15.38
CA VAL A 667 -1.71 25.92 14.43
C VAL A 667 -2.97 26.07 13.59
N VAL A 668 -2.88 25.69 12.31
CA VAL A 668 -4.04 25.39 11.46
C VAL A 668 -4.04 23.89 11.19
N VAL A 669 -5.19 23.24 11.30
CA VAL A 669 -5.40 21.81 10.99
C VAL A 669 -6.66 21.61 10.16
N THR A 670 -6.74 20.51 9.44
CA THR A 670 -7.96 20.06 8.75
C THR A 670 -8.80 19.09 9.61
N GLY A 671 -9.80 18.40 9.04
CA GLY A 671 -10.52 17.27 9.64
C GLY A 671 -11.53 17.54 10.75
N VAL A 672 -11.23 18.47 11.68
CA VAL A 672 -11.89 18.56 13.00
C VAL A 672 -13.36 19.05 12.96
N ALA A 673 -14.27 18.14 12.62
CA ALA A 673 -15.70 18.41 12.49
C ALA A 673 -16.46 18.53 13.83
N ALA A 674 -16.02 17.83 14.90
CA ALA A 674 -16.75 17.78 16.17
C ALA A 674 -15.91 17.66 17.45
N ASN A 675 -14.90 16.78 17.48
CA ASN A 675 -14.37 16.24 18.75
C ASN A 675 -13.07 16.89 19.29
N PHE A 676 -12.45 17.82 18.54
CA PHE A 676 -11.11 18.39 18.83
C PHE A 676 -9.94 17.40 18.81
N VAL A 677 -10.17 16.15 18.43
CA VAL A 677 -9.13 15.22 17.93
C VAL A 677 -8.66 15.70 16.56
N VAL A 678 -7.40 15.46 16.23
CA VAL A 678 -6.79 15.69 14.92
C VAL A 678 -6.21 14.36 14.48
N GLU A 679 -6.62 13.83 13.34
CA GLU A 679 -6.21 12.50 12.89
C GLU A 679 -4.75 12.52 12.40
N PRO A 680 -4.04 11.38 12.31
CA PRO A 680 -2.67 11.34 11.80
C PRO A 680 -2.59 11.85 10.37
N THR A 681 -3.59 11.49 9.57
CA THR A 681 -3.79 11.87 8.18
C THR A 681 -4.24 13.33 8.00
N ASP A 682 -4.61 14.05 9.07
CA ASP A 682 -5.00 15.47 8.97
C ASP A 682 -3.80 16.37 8.68
N ALA A 683 -3.95 17.15 7.60
CA ALA A 683 -2.99 18.16 7.18
C ALA A 683 -2.90 19.28 8.24
N ARG A 684 -1.66 19.63 8.61
CA ARG A 684 -1.36 20.54 9.73
C ARG A 684 -0.29 21.55 9.35
N GLY A 685 -0.37 22.75 9.94
CA GLY A 685 0.55 23.84 9.66
C GLY A 685 0.74 24.75 10.86
N PHE A 686 1.99 25.18 11.08
CA PHE A 686 2.40 25.97 12.25
C PHE A 686 2.82 27.38 11.84
N SER A 687 2.23 28.39 12.49
CA SER A 687 2.63 29.79 12.29
C SER A 687 4.12 30.03 12.62
N ASN A 688 4.77 30.92 11.87
CA ASN A 688 6.22 31.20 11.96
C ASN A 688 6.65 31.92 13.27
N GLY A 689 5.74 32.15 14.21
CA GLY A 689 6.04 32.85 15.45
C GLY A 689 4.83 32.98 16.38
N THR A 690 5.03 33.69 17.48
CA THR A 690 4.02 33.82 18.54
C THR A 690 3.64 35.28 18.79
N LEU A 691 2.37 35.54 19.06
CA LEU A 691 1.83 36.88 19.31
C LEU A 691 1.29 37.00 20.73
N VAL A 692 1.24 38.22 21.26
CA VAL A 692 0.55 38.51 22.52
C VAL A 692 -0.90 38.88 22.21
N LEU A 693 -1.87 38.22 22.85
CA LEU A 693 -3.30 38.48 22.64
C LEU A 693 -3.71 39.83 23.25
N ASP A 694 -3.76 40.86 22.42
CA ASP A 694 -4.34 42.18 22.72
C ASP A 694 -5.49 42.46 21.74
N PRO A 695 -6.76 42.36 22.17
CA PRO A 695 -7.93 42.66 21.33
C PRO A 695 -8.02 44.11 20.81
N ALA A 696 -7.16 45.03 21.28
CA ALA A 696 -7.04 46.38 20.73
C ALA A 696 -6.03 46.50 19.56
N LEU A 697 -5.36 45.41 19.18
CA LEU A 697 -4.39 45.29 18.10
C LEU A 697 -4.81 44.20 17.09
N PRO A 698 -4.28 44.19 15.86
CA PRO A 698 -4.44 43.06 14.94
C PRO A 698 -3.55 41.89 15.39
N MET A 699 -4.09 40.66 15.33
CA MET A 699 -3.32 39.43 15.54
C MET A 699 -3.04 38.76 14.20
N ASP A 700 -2.07 39.33 13.49
CA ASP A 700 -1.65 38.90 12.16
C ASP A 700 -0.48 37.91 12.28
N TYR A 701 -0.77 36.61 12.08
CA TYR A 701 0.23 35.54 12.16
C TYR A 701 1.00 35.35 10.83
N GLY A 702 0.64 36.08 9.77
CA GLY A 702 1.25 35.95 8.45
C GLY A 702 0.81 34.69 7.71
N GLU A 703 1.75 34.05 7.01
CA GLU A 703 1.54 32.83 6.23
C GLU A 703 1.76 31.56 7.07
N THR A 704 1.10 30.47 6.70
CA THR A 704 1.23 29.13 7.32
C THR A 704 0.96 28.06 6.27
N GLU A 705 1.92 27.17 6.07
CA GLU A 705 1.82 26.06 5.13
C GLU A 705 1.28 24.81 5.84
N LEU A 706 0.23 24.21 5.28
CA LEU A 706 -0.26 22.88 5.66
C LEU A 706 0.53 21.82 4.90
N TYR A 707 0.89 20.77 5.61
CA TYR A 707 1.40 19.54 5.04
C TYR A 707 0.65 18.34 5.66
N ILE A 708 0.38 17.32 4.85
CA ILE A 708 0.15 15.97 5.38
C ILE A 708 1.52 15.49 5.87
N PRO A 709 1.67 15.03 7.12
CA PRO A 709 2.98 14.56 7.60
C PRO A 709 3.48 13.31 6.87
N GLU A 710 4.73 13.36 6.39
CA GLU A 710 5.44 12.16 5.91
C GLU A 710 5.97 11.35 7.10
N GLY A 711 5.64 10.06 7.14
CA GLY A 711 6.03 9.11 8.18
C GLY A 711 5.01 7.97 8.31
N ASN A 712 5.29 6.97 9.13
CA ASN A 712 4.22 6.10 9.61
C ASN A 712 3.35 6.94 10.59
N PRO A 713 2.01 6.78 10.64
CA PRO A 713 1.13 7.55 11.52
C PRO A 713 1.60 7.62 12.98
N SER A 714 2.27 6.56 13.44
CA SER A 714 2.88 6.42 14.75
C SER A 714 4.04 7.36 15.07
N ASP A 715 4.78 7.88 14.07
CA ASP A 715 5.95 8.76 14.28
C ASP A 715 5.59 10.16 14.79
N LEU A 716 4.30 10.50 14.72
CA LEU A 716 3.76 11.83 14.94
C LEU A 716 2.92 11.92 16.22
N ASN A 717 2.47 10.76 16.71
CA ASN A 717 1.86 10.55 18.01
C ASN A 717 2.45 9.26 18.61
N PRO A 718 3.34 9.33 19.62
CA PRO A 718 3.90 8.13 20.24
C PRO A 718 2.86 7.25 20.94
N TYR A 719 1.61 7.73 21.10
CA TYR A 719 0.46 7.01 21.62
C TYR A 719 -0.59 6.73 20.52
N HIS A 720 -0.16 6.54 19.27
CA HIS A 720 -1.03 6.14 18.16
C HIS A 720 -1.61 4.73 18.38
N PRO A 721 -2.81 4.36 17.88
CA PRO A 721 -3.31 2.99 17.94
C PRO A 721 -2.35 1.94 17.37
N GLU A 722 -1.50 2.30 16.41
CA GLU A 722 -0.43 1.41 15.92
C GLU A 722 0.69 1.18 16.95
N ARG A 723 0.96 2.13 17.86
CA ARG A 723 1.85 1.92 19.03
C ARG A 723 1.10 1.39 20.25
N LEU A 724 -0.05 0.74 20.07
CA LEU A 724 -0.65 -0.08 21.13
C LEU A 724 0.15 -1.38 21.30
N THR A 725 1.30 -1.22 21.93
CA THR A 725 1.92 -2.24 22.80
C THR A 725 0.83 -2.79 23.72
N GLY A 726 0.74 -4.11 23.92
CA GLY A 726 -0.45 -4.75 24.48
C GLY A 726 -0.70 -4.56 25.99
N PRO A 727 -1.08 -5.61 26.75
CA PRO A 727 -1.48 -5.47 28.15
C PRO A 727 -0.31 -5.16 29.11
N LEU A 728 0.91 -5.19 28.59
CA LEU A 728 2.16 -4.81 29.25
C LEU A 728 2.74 -3.62 28.47
N LEU A 729 3.52 -2.78 29.15
CA LEU A 729 4.29 -1.74 28.47
C LEU A 729 5.42 -2.40 27.70
N TRP A 730 5.61 -1.99 26.45
CA TRP A 730 6.72 -2.43 25.63
C TRP A 730 7.45 -1.20 25.03
N GLU A 731 8.76 -1.29 24.77
CA GLU A 731 9.54 -0.23 24.09
C GLU A 731 10.34 -0.80 22.90
N GLU A 732 10.20 -0.18 21.71
CA GLU A 732 10.76 -0.70 20.46
C GLU A 732 12.18 -0.15 20.16
N HIS A 733 13.19 -1.02 20.15
CA HIS A 733 14.59 -0.71 19.87
C HIS A 733 15.05 -1.30 18.53
N ILE A 734 14.98 -0.52 17.45
CA ILE A 734 15.50 -0.94 16.13
C ILE A 734 17.03 -0.81 16.07
N LEU A 735 17.74 -1.93 15.84
CA LEU A 735 19.20 -1.98 16.02
C LEU A 735 19.98 -1.74 14.72
N GLY A 736 20.66 -0.58 14.63
CA GLY A 736 21.75 -0.32 13.69
C GLY A 736 21.35 0.26 12.33
N GLU A 737 22.32 0.27 11.41
CA GLU A 737 22.17 0.78 10.03
C GLU A 737 21.50 -0.25 9.11
N ASP A 738 20.74 0.23 8.13
CA ASP A 738 19.97 -0.59 7.19
C ASP A 738 20.89 -1.52 6.38
N GLY A 739 20.49 -2.78 6.20
CA GLY A 739 21.30 -3.78 5.51
C GLY A 739 22.60 -4.17 6.23
N PHE A 740 22.65 -4.05 7.57
CA PHE A 740 23.77 -4.58 8.36
C PHE A 740 24.00 -6.06 8.06
N VAL A 741 22.95 -6.88 8.06
CA VAL A 741 22.90 -8.23 7.49
C VAL A 741 21.65 -8.31 6.59
N PRO A 742 21.76 -8.07 5.27
CA PRO A 742 20.63 -8.11 4.35
C PRO A 742 19.97 -9.49 4.34
N GLY A 743 18.65 -9.53 4.33
CA GLY A 743 17.88 -10.77 4.43
C GLY A 743 18.07 -11.52 5.76
N ALA A 744 18.43 -10.81 6.86
CA ALA A 744 18.46 -11.39 8.20
C ALA A 744 17.13 -12.04 8.54
N ILE A 745 17.16 -13.36 8.78
CA ILE A 745 16.00 -14.15 9.16
C ILE A 745 16.27 -15.06 10.36
N TYR A 746 17.53 -15.47 10.59
CA TYR A 746 17.93 -16.32 11.72
C TYR A 746 18.82 -15.58 12.72
N LEU A 747 18.64 -15.84 14.03
CA LEU A 747 19.42 -15.23 15.10
C LEU A 747 19.78 -16.21 16.23
N ASP A 748 20.72 -15.81 17.09
CA ASP A 748 20.93 -16.44 18.41
C ASP A 748 21.53 -15.41 19.38
N VAL A 749 21.36 -15.59 20.69
CA VAL A 749 21.62 -14.55 21.71
C VAL A 749 22.49 -15.08 22.86
N HIS A 750 23.78 -14.77 22.81
CA HIS A 750 24.81 -15.32 23.71
C HIS A 750 25.83 -14.25 24.15
N ASP A 751 26.39 -14.35 25.35
CA ASP A 751 27.56 -13.54 25.75
C ASP A 751 28.79 -14.00 24.93
N LEU A 752 29.26 -13.19 23.98
CA LEU A 752 30.33 -13.57 23.05
C LEU A 752 31.70 -12.93 23.37
N ASP A 753 31.74 -11.84 24.15
CA ASP A 753 33.01 -11.22 24.60
C ASP A 753 33.36 -11.44 26.08
N GLY A 754 32.44 -12.03 26.86
CA GLY A 754 32.65 -12.51 28.22
C GLY A 754 32.52 -11.43 29.29
N ASP A 755 31.77 -10.36 29.03
CA ASP A 755 31.52 -9.29 30.01
C ASP A 755 30.22 -9.45 30.83
N GLY A 756 29.39 -10.42 30.47
CA GLY A 756 28.14 -10.77 31.15
C GLY A 756 26.87 -10.19 30.54
N ILE A 757 26.97 -9.45 29.43
CA ILE A 757 25.83 -8.98 28.62
C ILE A 757 25.60 -9.93 27.45
N LYS A 758 24.36 -10.01 26.97
CA LYS A 758 23.95 -10.83 25.83
C LYS A 758 24.21 -10.11 24.51
N ASP A 759 25.00 -10.73 23.62
CA ASP A 759 25.25 -10.24 22.26
C ASP A 759 24.34 -10.97 21.26
N ILE A 760 23.90 -10.26 20.21
CA ILE A 760 22.97 -10.81 19.19
C ILE A 760 23.76 -11.22 17.95
N VAL A 761 23.73 -12.51 17.63
CA VAL A 761 24.24 -13.09 16.39
C VAL A 761 23.12 -13.09 15.36
N MET A 762 23.41 -12.75 14.11
CA MET A 762 22.44 -12.86 13.01
C MET A 762 23.08 -13.41 11.74
N VAL A 763 22.30 -14.15 10.97
CA VAL A 763 22.71 -14.60 9.63
C VAL A 763 21.60 -14.37 8.61
N GLY A 764 21.98 -13.87 7.43
CA GLY A 764 21.05 -13.47 6.37
C GLY A 764 20.99 -14.44 5.20
N GLU A 765 19.79 -14.67 4.68
CA GLU A 765 19.50 -15.52 3.53
C GLU A 765 18.91 -14.71 2.35
N PRO A 766 18.89 -15.26 1.12
CA PRO A 766 18.16 -14.68 -0.01
C PRO A 766 16.69 -15.14 -0.02
N HIS A 767 15.82 -14.40 0.68
CA HIS A 767 14.42 -14.79 0.93
C HIS A 767 13.47 -14.59 -0.28
N PHE A 768 12.29 -15.23 -0.24
CA PHE A 768 11.28 -15.21 -1.30
C PHE A 768 10.75 -13.82 -1.70
N GLU A 769 10.77 -12.82 -0.79
CA GLU A 769 10.31 -11.45 -1.07
C GLU A 769 11.39 -10.52 -1.66
N GLU A 770 12.67 -10.84 -1.47
CA GLU A 770 13.77 -10.19 -2.20
C GLU A 770 14.59 -11.25 -2.97
N PRO A 771 13.98 -11.99 -3.93
CA PRO A 771 14.66 -13.06 -4.67
C PRO A 771 15.77 -12.55 -5.58
N GLU A 772 15.84 -11.23 -5.80
CA GLU A 772 16.92 -10.55 -6.50
C GLU A 772 18.16 -10.25 -5.62
N LEU A 773 18.11 -10.51 -4.29
CA LEU A 773 19.23 -10.25 -3.37
C LEU A 773 20.53 -10.89 -3.88
N PRO A 774 21.54 -10.10 -4.32
CA PRO A 774 22.72 -10.68 -4.94
C PRO A 774 23.55 -11.40 -3.89
N LEU A 775 23.64 -12.74 -3.96
CA LEU A 775 24.24 -13.65 -2.97
C LEU A 775 25.59 -13.21 -2.38
N THR A 776 26.35 -12.37 -3.11
CA THR A 776 27.45 -11.52 -2.62
C THR A 776 27.19 -10.67 -1.37
N VAL A 777 25.93 -10.45 -0.95
CA VAL A 777 25.58 -9.58 0.19
C VAL A 777 25.27 -10.36 1.49
N LEU A 778 25.24 -11.69 1.44
CA LEU A 778 24.96 -12.55 2.60
C LEU A 778 26.15 -12.51 3.59
N LYS A 779 25.84 -12.38 4.88
CA LYS A 779 26.81 -12.16 5.98
C LYS A 779 26.43 -12.94 7.22
N LEU A 780 27.42 -13.26 8.04
CA LEU A 780 27.29 -13.57 9.47
C LEU A 780 27.72 -12.33 10.27
N GLY A 781 26.79 -11.73 11.02
CA GLY A 781 27.01 -10.51 11.79
C GLY A 781 26.75 -10.69 13.28
N VAL A 782 27.36 -9.82 14.10
CA VAL A 782 27.11 -9.73 15.54
C VAL A 782 26.92 -8.27 15.94
N TYR A 783 25.87 -8.01 16.72
CA TYR A 783 25.74 -6.83 17.56
C TYR A 783 26.24 -7.17 18.96
N TYR A 784 27.36 -6.57 19.36
CA TYR A 784 27.75 -6.54 20.77
C TYR A 784 26.91 -5.49 21.48
N MET A 785 26.41 -5.81 22.67
CA MET A 785 25.40 -5.00 23.37
C MET A 785 25.95 -4.36 24.66
N ASN A 786 25.31 -3.27 25.08
CA ASN A 786 25.43 -2.73 26.43
C ASN A 786 24.21 -3.17 27.26
N ALA A 787 24.31 -3.09 28.58
CA ALA A 787 23.22 -3.34 29.53
C ALA A 787 22.07 -2.30 29.50
N ASP A 788 22.09 -1.36 28.55
CA ASP A 788 21.00 -0.42 28.27
C ASP A 788 20.42 -0.64 26.87
N MET A 789 20.54 -1.89 26.37
CA MET A 789 20.17 -2.37 25.02
C MET A 789 20.77 -1.58 23.84
N THR A 790 21.65 -0.61 24.08
CA THR A 790 22.35 0.11 23.02
C THR A 790 23.52 -0.72 22.46
N ILE A 791 23.80 -0.54 21.17
CA ILE A 791 24.92 -1.23 20.49
C ILE A 791 26.27 -0.73 21.02
N LYS A 792 27.05 -1.63 21.62
CA LYS A 792 28.44 -1.47 22.08
C LYS A 792 29.41 -1.45 20.89
N SER A 793 29.24 -2.38 19.94
CA SER A 793 29.94 -2.42 18.65
C SER A 793 29.37 -3.49 17.71
N THR A 794 29.69 -3.45 16.42
CA THR A 794 29.34 -4.53 15.48
C THR A 794 30.57 -5.23 14.89
N GLU A 795 30.46 -6.52 14.59
CA GLU A 795 31.46 -7.33 13.89
C GLU A 795 30.78 -8.11 12.75
N ILE A 796 31.41 -8.16 11.57
CA ILE A 796 31.05 -9.13 10.52
C ILE A 796 32.08 -10.25 10.60
N ILE A 797 31.61 -11.46 10.86
CA ILE A 797 32.44 -12.64 11.11
C ILE A 797 32.87 -13.29 9.79
N ASP A 798 31.91 -13.43 8.87
CA ASP A 798 32.13 -14.00 7.54
C ASP A 798 31.09 -13.47 6.53
N GLN A 799 31.34 -13.69 5.25
CA GLN A 799 30.47 -13.27 4.15
C GLN A 799 30.72 -14.10 2.88
N TRP A 800 29.72 -14.21 2.01
CA TRP A 800 29.85 -14.92 0.73
C TRP A 800 30.88 -14.27 -0.20
N SER A 801 31.55 -15.07 -1.05
CA SER A 801 32.34 -14.54 -2.18
C SER A 801 32.56 -15.56 -3.31
N ASP A 802 32.74 -15.06 -4.55
CA ASP A 802 33.14 -15.84 -5.75
C ASP A 802 34.36 -16.76 -5.55
N ILE A 803 35.20 -16.46 -4.55
CA ILE A 803 36.47 -17.14 -4.26
C ILE A 803 36.27 -18.28 -3.26
N ASP A 804 35.20 -18.22 -2.46
CA ASP A 804 34.92 -19.09 -1.33
C ASP A 804 33.39 -19.36 -1.22
N PRO A 805 32.82 -20.10 -2.19
CA PRO A 805 31.37 -20.31 -2.30
C PRO A 805 30.83 -21.34 -1.30
N LEU A 806 31.50 -21.53 -0.16
CA LEU A 806 31.06 -22.43 0.89
C LEU A 806 29.91 -21.83 1.71
N PHE A 807 29.90 -20.50 1.93
CA PHE A 807 28.88 -19.81 2.74
C PHE A 807 27.58 -19.52 1.94
N TYR A 808 27.13 -20.48 1.13
CA TYR A 808 26.06 -20.29 0.14
C TYR A 808 24.68 -20.58 0.78
N SER A 809 23.86 -19.54 0.97
CA SER A 809 22.52 -19.61 1.58
C SER A 809 22.54 -20.29 2.97
N PRO A 810 22.86 -19.54 4.04
CA PRO A 810 22.77 -20.05 5.41
C PRO A 810 21.31 -20.19 5.85
N TRP A 811 21.03 -21.19 6.69
CA TRP A 811 19.67 -21.66 7.00
C TRP A 811 19.41 -21.99 8.48
N GLY A 812 20.20 -21.35 9.35
CA GLY A 812 20.12 -21.46 10.81
C GLY A 812 21.44 -21.10 11.47
N VAL A 813 21.37 -20.54 12.68
CA VAL A 813 22.52 -20.22 13.54
C VAL A 813 22.28 -20.77 14.95
N ASN A 814 23.35 -21.18 15.64
CA ASN A 814 23.29 -21.58 17.05
C ASN A 814 24.68 -21.39 17.70
N VAL A 815 24.74 -21.04 18.98
CA VAL A 815 25.98 -20.82 19.74
C VAL A 815 26.09 -21.82 20.87
N ILE A 816 27.02 -22.77 20.73
CA ILE A 816 27.30 -23.79 21.74
C ILE A 816 28.53 -23.45 22.58
N GLU A 817 28.59 -23.99 23.79
CA GLU A 817 29.83 -23.99 24.57
C GLU A 817 30.80 -25.09 24.09
N HIS A 818 32.05 -24.73 23.80
CA HIS A 818 33.08 -25.67 23.38
C HIS A 818 34.43 -25.36 24.02
N SER A 819 34.97 -26.32 24.78
CA SER A 819 36.19 -26.13 25.59
C SER A 819 36.08 -25.03 26.67
N GLY A 820 34.88 -24.52 26.99
CA GLY A 820 34.66 -23.38 27.88
C GLY A 820 34.89 -22.02 27.20
N ALA A 821 34.37 -21.88 25.97
CA ALA A 821 34.24 -20.66 25.20
C ALA A 821 33.15 -20.86 24.11
N PRO A 822 32.40 -19.81 23.73
CA PRO A 822 31.36 -19.91 22.72
C PRO A 822 31.91 -20.24 21.32
N MET A 823 31.20 -21.10 20.59
CA MET A 823 31.43 -21.46 19.21
C MET A 823 30.14 -21.35 18.40
N ILE A 824 30.11 -20.44 17.42
CA ILE A 824 28.96 -20.21 16.55
C ILE A 824 28.94 -21.31 15.49
N ILE A 825 27.81 -21.99 15.34
CA ILE A 825 27.52 -22.99 14.33
C ILE A 825 26.55 -22.40 13.30
N ILE A 826 26.76 -22.70 12.02
CA ILE A 826 25.89 -22.28 10.91
C ILE A 826 25.53 -23.52 10.08
N GLY A 827 24.23 -23.75 9.90
CA GLY A 827 23.71 -24.67 8.89
C GLY A 827 23.52 -23.97 7.55
N LEU A 828 23.61 -24.72 6.45
CA LEU A 828 23.51 -24.20 5.10
C LEU A 828 22.46 -24.95 4.27
N ASN A 829 21.88 -24.25 3.30
CA ASN A 829 20.85 -24.75 2.41
C ASN A 829 21.32 -25.96 1.59
N ILE A 830 20.38 -26.87 1.37
CA ILE A 830 20.51 -28.10 0.57
C ILE A 830 19.76 -27.86 -0.76
N PRO A 831 20.43 -27.97 -1.93
CA PRO A 831 19.83 -27.82 -3.26
C PRO A 831 18.44 -28.47 -3.39
N GLY A 832 17.47 -27.68 -3.85
CA GLY A 832 16.08 -28.13 -4.06
C GLY A 832 15.15 -28.06 -2.85
N LEU A 833 15.61 -27.62 -1.67
CA LEU A 833 14.71 -27.33 -0.54
C LEU A 833 14.27 -25.86 -0.47
N ALA A 834 15.15 -24.93 -0.82
CA ALA A 834 14.84 -23.51 -1.00
C ALA A 834 14.71 -23.15 -2.50
N PRO A 835 14.09 -22.00 -2.88
CA PRO A 835 13.83 -21.62 -4.28
C PRO A 835 15.09 -21.25 -5.08
N LEU A 836 16.23 -21.10 -4.41
CA LEU A 836 17.53 -20.80 -5.03
C LEU A 836 18.40 -22.06 -4.95
N GLU A 837 18.57 -22.71 -6.10
CA GLU A 837 18.95 -24.14 -6.18
C GLU A 837 20.43 -24.47 -5.90
N ASP A 838 21.30 -23.47 -5.83
CA ASP A 838 22.72 -23.67 -5.53
C ASP A 838 22.97 -23.70 -4.00
N GLY A 839 23.76 -24.67 -3.54
CA GLY A 839 24.04 -24.89 -2.12
C GLY A 839 24.88 -26.16 -1.93
N SER A 840 25.11 -26.54 -0.66
CA SER A 840 25.84 -27.78 -0.34
C SER A 840 25.28 -28.55 0.85
N GLY A 841 24.65 -27.91 1.83
CA GLY A 841 24.39 -28.54 3.12
C GLY A 841 25.66 -28.87 3.91
N ASP A 842 26.74 -28.10 3.72
CA ASP A 842 27.88 -28.09 4.66
C ASP A 842 27.43 -27.48 6.00
N VAL A 843 28.00 -27.95 7.12
CA VAL A 843 27.82 -27.33 8.45
C VAL A 843 29.13 -26.67 8.85
N LEU A 844 29.06 -25.41 9.24
CA LEU A 844 30.22 -24.56 9.56
C LEU A 844 30.27 -24.24 11.05
N SER A 845 31.47 -24.01 11.57
CA SER A 845 31.71 -23.61 12.95
C SER A 845 32.73 -22.47 12.98
N TYR A 846 32.55 -21.52 13.91
CA TYR A 846 33.40 -20.36 14.11
C TYR A 846 33.79 -20.28 15.59
N HIS A 847 35.08 -20.45 15.89
CA HIS A 847 35.63 -20.34 17.24
C HIS A 847 36.71 -19.25 17.31
N ARG A 848 37.03 -18.73 18.50
CA ARG A 848 38.08 -17.72 18.69
C ARG A 848 39.48 -18.34 18.78
N ASP A 849 40.38 -18.08 17.82
CA ASP A 849 41.84 -18.27 17.98
C ASP A 849 42.58 -16.91 17.93
N GLY A 850 43.43 -16.68 18.93
CA GLY A 850 44.21 -15.45 19.06
C GLY A 850 43.37 -14.16 19.17
N GLY A 851 42.06 -14.27 19.42
CA GLY A 851 41.08 -13.18 19.44
C GLY A 851 40.30 -12.97 18.13
N ASN A 852 40.58 -13.74 17.07
CA ASN A 852 39.88 -13.67 15.79
C ASN A 852 38.97 -14.88 15.66
N TRP A 853 37.83 -14.74 14.98
CA TRP A 853 37.04 -15.90 14.56
C TRP A 853 37.80 -16.73 13.51
N VAL A 854 37.73 -18.05 13.65
CA VAL A 854 38.33 -19.02 12.73
C VAL A 854 37.27 -20.01 12.29
N ARG A 855 36.90 -19.95 11.01
CA ARG A 855 35.96 -20.89 10.38
C ARG A 855 36.58 -22.27 10.26
N SER A 856 35.83 -23.29 10.65
CA SER A 856 36.12 -24.71 10.46
C SER A 856 34.87 -25.42 9.93
N VAL A 857 35.06 -26.30 8.95
CA VAL A 857 33.95 -27.11 8.41
C VAL A 857 33.70 -28.29 9.35
N VAL A 858 32.54 -28.31 10.01
CA VAL A 858 32.07 -29.39 10.88
C VAL A 858 31.75 -30.62 10.03
N ARG A 859 30.95 -30.40 8.97
CA ARG A 859 30.45 -31.41 8.06
C ARG A 859 30.54 -30.86 6.64
N SER A 860 31.06 -31.66 5.70
CA SER A 860 31.05 -31.32 4.28
C SER A 860 30.32 -32.35 3.44
N ASN A 861 29.48 -31.87 2.54
CA ASN A 861 28.49 -32.61 1.78
C ASN A 861 28.67 -32.41 0.26
N PRO A 862 29.55 -33.21 -0.38
CA PRO A 862 29.86 -33.05 -1.80
C PRO A 862 28.84 -33.68 -2.76
N ASP A 863 27.69 -34.17 -2.26
CA ASP A 863 26.68 -34.91 -3.04
C ASP A 863 25.27 -34.81 -2.38
N PRO A 864 24.68 -33.60 -2.27
CA PRO A 864 23.46 -33.35 -1.47
C PRO A 864 22.21 -34.09 -1.94
N GLU A 865 22.08 -34.38 -3.24
CA GLU A 865 20.98 -35.16 -3.81
C GLU A 865 21.01 -36.65 -3.41
N VAL A 866 22.13 -37.14 -2.84
CA VAL A 866 22.41 -38.58 -2.66
C VAL A 866 22.83 -38.95 -1.23
N THR A 867 23.48 -38.04 -0.49
CA THR A 867 24.13 -38.36 0.79
C THR A 867 23.80 -37.35 1.88
N ASN A 868 22.55 -37.34 2.37
CA ASN A 868 22.14 -36.41 3.41
C ASN A 868 22.34 -36.95 4.85
N TYR A 869 23.35 -36.40 5.52
CA TYR A 869 23.70 -36.50 6.95
C TYR A 869 24.08 -35.09 7.44
N ASN A 870 23.20 -34.15 7.18
CA ASN A 870 23.43 -32.71 7.33
C ASN A 870 22.07 -32.05 7.51
N ALA A 871 22.01 -30.94 8.24
CA ALA A 871 20.79 -30.25 8.57
C ALA A 871 20.88 -28.77 8.17
N MET A 872 19.76 -28.22 7.70
CA MET A 872 19.63 -26.80 7.37
C MET A 872 19.55 -25.97 8.67
N ILE A 873 18.60 -26.33 9.54
CA ILE A 873 18.56 -25.91 10.95
C ILE A 873 19.44 -26.85 11.77
N VAL A 874 20.28 -26.30 12.65
CA VAL A 874 21.17 -27.06 13.53
C VAL A 874 20.60 -27.05 14.95
N VAL A 875 20.54 -28.21 15.60
CA VAL A 875 20.08 -28.34 16.99
C VAL A 875 21.18 -28.93 17.86
N SER A 876 21.44 -28.27 18.98
CA SER A 876 22.38 -28.65 20.02
C SER A 876 21.72 -29.43 21.15
N ALA A 877 22.40 -30.46 21.67
CA ALA A 877 22.04 -31.21 22.86
C ALA A 877 23.20 -32.11 23.33
N ASP A 878 23.31 -32.41 24.63
CA ASP A 878 24.21 -33.44 25.17
C ASP A 878 23.61 -34.84 24.87
N ILE A 879 23.91 -35.40 23.69
CA ILE A 879 23.25 -36.60 23.13
C ILE A 879 23.76 -37.89 23.79
N ASP A 880 24.99 -37.87 24.28
CA ASP A 880 25.73 -39.02 24.82
C ASP A 880 25.93 -38.96 26.37
N ASN A 881 25.52 -37.86 27.01
CA ASN A 881 25.57 -37.59 28.46
C ASN A 881 27.00 -37.62 29.02
N ASP A 882 27.90 -36.86 28.39
CA ASP A 882 29.24 -36.57 28.90
C ASP A 882 29.43 -35.11 29.35
N GLY A 883 28.61 -34.18 28.83
CA GLY A 883 28.47 -32.80 29.29
C GLY A 883 28.99 -31.70 28.36
N ASP A 884 29.47 -32.03 27.16
CA ASP A 884 29.65 -31.07 26.05
C ASP A 884 28.41 -31.13 25.11
N GLU A 885 28.10 -30.04 24.37
CA GLU A 885 26.89 -29.98 23.50
C GLU A 885 27.15 -30.53 22.09
N ASP A 886 26.52 -31.65 21.74
CA ASP A 886 26.58 -32.29 20.42
C ASP A 886 25.63 -31.62 19.40
N LEU A 887 25.83 -31.92 18.11
CA LEU A 887 24.91 -31.47 17.05
C LEU A 887 24.08 -32.62 16.49
N ALA A 888 22.76 -32.52 16.62
CA ALA A 888 21.80 -33.43 16.02
C ALA A 888 21.65 -33.15 14.51
N LEU A 889 21.49 -34.19 13.68
CA LEU A 889 21.44 -34.07 12.23
C LEU A 889 20.19 -34.73 11.62
N SER A 890 19.52 -34.01 10.75
CA SER A 890 18.37 -34.48 9.97
C SER A 890 18.79 -35.24 8.70
N GLY A 891 17.78 -35.63 7.91
CA GLY A 891 17.93 -36.20 6.58
C GLY A 891 17.05 -35.45 5.57
N ALA A 892 17.34 -35.69 4.29
CA ALA A 892 16.66 -35.11 3.15
C ALA A 892 16.91 -36.00 1.93
N PHE A 893 16.17 -35.80 0.83
CA PHE A 893 16.34 -36.46 -0.47
C PHE A 893 16.68 -37.96 -0.40
N GLY A 894 15.68 -38.77 -0.09
CA GLY A 894 15.81 -40.24 -0.17
C GLY A 894 16.50 -40.92 1.01
N THR A 895 17.08 -40.17 1.96
CA THR A 895 17.59 -40.72 3.22
C THR A 895 16.57 -40.53 4.36
N SER A 896 15.92 -41.61 4.80
CA SER A 896 14.96 -41.61 5.93
C SER A 896 15.63 -41.91 7.28
N SER A 897 16.91 -41.55 7.43
CA SER A 897 17.77 -41.89 8.57
C SER A 897 17.40 -41.11 9.83
N VAL A 898 17.38 -41.78 10.99
CA VAL A 898 16.95 -41.20 12.26
C VAL A 898 18.02 -41.43 13.33
N GLY A 899 18.34 -40.40 14.13
CA GLY A 899 19.42 -40.46 15.13
C GLY A 899 20.84 -40.34 14.56
N ASN A 900 21.06 -39.48 13.57
CA ASN A 900 22.41 -39.06 13.16
C ASN A 900 22.85 -37.86 14.01
N TRP A 901 24.13 -37.79 14.37
CA TRP A 901 24.68 -36.68 15.15
C TRP A 901 26.20 -36.52 15.00
N MET A 902 26.73 -35.41 15.52
CA MET A 902 28.17 -35.10 15.62
C MET A 902 28.54 -34.89 17.09
N GLU A 903 29.35 -35.80 17.62
CA GLU A 903 29.91 -35.80 18.99
C GLU A 903 30.89 -34.64 19.17
N ASN A 904 30.63 -33.76 20.14
CA ASN A 904 31.46 -32.62 20.54
C ASN A 904 32.49 -33.05 21.60
N THR A 905 33.68 -33.43 21.15
CA THR A 905 34.70 -34.08 21.99
C THR A 905 35.43 -33.20 23.02
N GLY A 906 35.06 -31.92 23.14
CA GLY A 906 35.76 -30.94 23.99
C GLY A 906 37.23 -30.66 23.63
N ASP A 907 37.75 -31.17 22.50
CA ASP A 907 39.13 -30.93 22.02
C ASP A 907 39.14 -29.98 20.82
N ILE A 908 39.47 -28.71 21.06
CA ILE A 908 39.67 -27.65 20.06
C ILE A 908 40.59 -28.02 18.87
N SER A 909 41.38 -29.11 18.95
CA SER A 909 42.23 -29.60 17.86
C SER A 909 41.63 -30.75 17.03
N ASN A 910 40.52 -31.35 17.49
CA ASN A 910 39.74 -32.37 16.79
C ASN A 910 38.28 -32.35 17.31
N PRO A 911 37.51 -31.26 17.13
CA PRO A 911 36.28 -31.05 17.90
C PRO A 911 35.21 -32.14 17.68
N TRP A 912 35.10 -32.71 16.47
CA TRP A 912 33.93 -33.49 16.06
C TRP A 912 34.19 -34.97 15.75
N ILE A 913 33.30 -35.86 16.20
CA ILE A 913 33.22 -37.28 15.80
C ILE A 913 31.83 -37.61 15.19
N PRO A 914 31.75 -38.16 13.95
CA PRO A 914 30.46 -38.39 13.28
C PRO A 914 29.82 -39.75 13.58
N HIS A 915 28.54 -39.74 13.99
CA HIS A 915 27.71 -40.93 14.19
C HIS A 915 26.60 -41.00 13.13
N PHE A 916 26.87 -41.72 12.03
CA PHE A 916 25.98 -41.78 10.85
C PHE A 916 25.44 -43.19 10.60
N LEU A 917 24.12 -43.30 10.44
CA LEU A 917 23.39 -44.58 10.50
C LEU A 917 22.55 -44.87 9.24
N PRO A 918 23.18 -45.26 8.11
CA PRO A 918 22.47 -45.51 6.85
C PRO A 918 21.33 -46.52 6.99
N ILE A 919 20.09 -46.03 6.92
CA ILE A 919 18.91 -46.83 6.62
C ILE A 919 18.95 -47.24 5.15
N ASP A 920 18.41 -48.43 4.84
CA ASP A 920 18.37 -48.95 3.46
C ASP A 920 17.50 -48.02 2.58
N PRO A 921 18.02 -47.46 1.46
CA PRO A 921 17.27 -46.58 0.54
C PRO A 921 16.06 -47.20 -0.16
N ALA A 922 15.57 -48.36 0.29
CA ALA A 922 14.33 -48.99 -0.12
C ALA A 922 13.18 -48.80 0.89
N THR A 923 13.31 -47.88 1.84
CA THR A 923 12.35 -47.67 2.95
C THR A 923 11.45 -46.44 2.71
N ASP A 924 10.37 -46.68 1.97
CA ASP A 924 9.21 -45.81 1.73
C ASP A 924 8.53 -45.36 3.06
N PRO A 925 8.17 -44.07 3.26
CA PRO A 925 8.33 -42.93 2.36
C PRO A 925 9.68 -42.21 2.46
N TYR A 926 10.11 -41.62 1.34
CA TYR A 926 11.26 -40.72 1.27
C TYR A 926 10.88 -39.31 1.72
N ILE A 927 11.64 -38.73 2.66
CA ILE A 927 11.50 -37.32 3.03
C ILE A 927 12.12 -36.42 1.95
N ARG A 928 11.49 -35.27 1.71
CA ARG A 928 12.05 -34.18 0.90
C ARG A 928 13.12 -33.48 1.74
N GLY A 929 12.71 -32.88 2.85
CA GLY A 929 13.55 -32.14 3.80
C GLY A 929 12.98 -32.15 5.22
N THR A 930 13.45 -31.24 6.07
CA THR A 930 13.03 -31.08 7.47
C THR A 930 12.89 -29.58 7.79
N LEU A 931 11.75 -29.14 8.31
CA LEU A 931 11.48 -27.72 8.62
C LEU A 931 11.68 -27.31 10.08
N ALA A 932 11.48 -28.23 11.02
CA ALA A 932 11.59 -27.98 12.46
C ALA A 932 12.32 -29.14 13.12
N TYR A 933 13.06 -28.86 14.19
CA TYR A 933 13.86 -29.86 14.91
C TYR A 933 14.04 -29.39 16.36
N LYS A 934 13.91 -30.30 17.35
CA LYS A 934 14.29 -30.08 18.76
C LYS A 934 14.77 -31.39 19.39
N SER A 935 15.39 -31.32 20.57
CA SER A 935 15.87 -32.49 21.31
C SER A 935 15.69 -32.31 22.83
N ALA A 936 15.29 -33.37 23.54
CA ALA A 936 15.11 -33.38 25.01
C ALA A 936 14.97 -34.82 25.52
N ASP A 937 15.24 -35.08 26.81
CA ASP A 937 14.91 -36.38 27.45
C ASP A 937 13.38 -36.48 27.64
N LEU A 938 12.72 -37.25 26.77
CA LEU A 938 11.27 -37.41 26.77
C LEU A 938 10.80 -38.65 27.57
N ASN A 939 11.72 -39.57 27.88
CA ASN A 939 11.42 -40.85 28.54
C ASN A 939 11.90 -40.92 30.02
N GLY A 940 12.84 -40.06 30.41
CA GLY A 940 13.38 -39.93 31.76
C GLY A 940 14.57 -40.85 32.07
N ASP A 941 15.32 -41.31 31.06
CA ASP A 941 16.52 -42.15 31.26
C ASP A 941 17.85 -41.39 31.20
N GLY A 942 17.82 -40.09 30.88
CA GLY A 942 18.96 -39.20 30.81
C GLY A 942 19.62 -39.09 29.43
N TYR A 943 19.02 -39.62 28.37
CA TYR A 943 19.55 -39.55 27.01
C TYR A 943 18.53 -38.86 26.10
N PRO A 944 18.81 -37.69 25.51
CA PRO A 944 17.78 -36.91 24.86
C PRO A 944 17.31 -37.58 23.55
N GLU A 945 15.99 -37.65 23.41
CA GLU A 945 15.28 -37.94 22.19
C GLU A 945 15.48 -36.83 21.16
N VAL A 946 15.28 -37.16 19.89
CA VAL A 946 15.31 -36.23 18.75
C VAL A 946 13.93 -36.16 18.11
N VAL A 947 13.38 -34.97 17.89
CA VAL A 947 12.05 -34.76 17.27
C VAL A 947 12.17 -33.77 16.10
N TYR A 948 11.53 -34.06 14.97
CA TYR A 948 11.65 -33.25 13.75
C TYR A 948 10.41 -33.32 12.85
N ASN A 949 10.11 -32.23 12.13
CA ASN A 949 9.07 -32.19 11.11
C ASN A 949 9.63 -32.71 9.77
N ALA A 950 9.23 -33.92 9.39
CA ALA A 950 9.63 -34.57 8.16
C ALA A 950 8.71 -34.15 6.99
N MET A 951 9.23 -33.43 5.99
CA MET A 951 8.47 -33.05 4.79
C MET A 951 8.40 -34.17 3.74
N PHE A 952 7.32 -34.20 2.96
CA PHE A 952 7.16 -35.06 1.78
C PHE A 952 6.55 -34.30 0.60
N ASP A 953 7.04 -34.60 -0.60
CA ASP A 953 6.38 -34.20 -1.84
C ASP A 953 5.01 -34.89 -1.94
N VAL A 954 3.95 -34.11 -2.15
CA VAL A 954 2.64 -34.68 -2.51
C VAL A 954 2.71 -35.09 -3.98
N ALA A 955 2.65 -36.40 -4.26
CA ALA A 955 2.89 -36.93 -5.60
C ALA A 955 1.84 -36.44 -6.62
N ASN A 956 2.30 -35.81 -7.71
CA ASN A 956 1.49 -35.13 -8.72
C ASN A 956 0.69 -33.93 -8.17
N SER A 957 1.13 -33.32 -7.07
CA SER A 957 0.71 -31.98 -6.70
C SER A 957 1.42 -30.94 -7.55
N ASN A 958 0.71 -29.84 -7.74
CA ASN A 958 0.92 -28.87 -8.80
C ASN A 958 0.08 -27.63 -8.39
N PRO A 959 0.70 -26.49 -7.98
CA PRO A 959 2.12 -26.34 -7.68
C PRO A 959 2.60 -27.34 -6.62
N PRO A 960 3.92 -27.60 -6.49
CA PRO A 960 4.45 -28.58 -5.54
C PRO A 960 3.96 -28.36 -4.11
N LEU A 961 3.00 -29.19 -3.67
CA LEU A 961 2.47 -29.19 -2.32
C LEU A 961 3.29 -30.12 -1.44
N TYR A 962 3.41 -29.72 -0.18
CA TYR A 962 4.13 -30.47 0.84
C TYR A 962 3.17 -30.90 1.95
N ARG A 963 3.37 -32.10 2.45
CA ARG A 963 2.78 -32.57 3.72
C ARG A 963 3.91 -32.84 4.70
N GLY A 964 3.66 -32.72 6.00
CA GLY A 964 4.61 -33.07 7.05
C GLY A 964 4.15 -34.27 7.88
N GLU A 965 5.10 -34.88 8.58
CA GLU A 965 4.87 -35.82 9.69
C GLU A 965 5.83 -35.43 10.83
N ILE A 966 5.36 -35.38 12.07
CA ILE A 966 6.25 -35.21 13.22
C ILE A 966 6.84 -36.58 13.55
N TRP A 967 8.15 -36.73 13.33
CA TRP A 967 8.91 -37.94 13.60
C TRP A 967 9.78 -37.77 14.83
N MET A 968 9.90 -38.83 15.62
CA MET A 968 10.75 -38.90 16.81
C MET A 968 11.73 -40.08 16.67
N ALA A 969 12.97 -39.88 17.09
CA ALA A 969 14.01 -40.91 17.18
C ALA A 969 14.35 -41.14 18.66
N ILE A 970 14.02 -42.33 19.16
CA ILE A 970 14.31 -42.73 20.55
C ILE A 970 15.79 -43.07 20.68
N ASN A 971 16.48 -42.42 21.61
CA ASN A 971 17.90 -42.59 21.87
C ASN A 971 18.14 -43.99 22.50
N PRO A 972 19.12 -44.78 22.03
CA PRO A 972 19.38 -46.12 22.58
C PRO A 972 20.08 -46.11 23.97
N GLY A 973 20.30 -44.94 24.57
CA GLY A 973 20.92 -44.76 25.86
C GLY A 973 22.46 -44.76 25.78
N PRO A 974 23.19 -45.34 26.76
CA PRO A 974 24.67 -45.33 26.84
C PRO A 974 25.37 -46.26 25.82
N GLY A 975 24.98 -46.18 24.54
CA GLY A 975 25.56 -46.93 23.43
C GLY A 975 24.53 -47.65 22.56
N ASN A 976 25.03 -48.46 21.62
CA ASN A 976 24.31 -48.92 20.43
C ASN A 976 24.04 -47.82 19.39
N TRP A 977 24.70 -46.65 19.49
CA TRP A 977 24.76 -45.63 18.45
C TRP A 977 25.39 -46.12 17.13
N ASP A 978 25.97 -47.33 17.10
CA ASP A 978 26.32 -48.11 15.90
C ASP A 978 25.08 -48.72 15.18
N THR A 979 23.85 -48.50 15.65
CA THR A 979 22.61 -49.05 15.07
C THR A 979 21.48 -48.01 14.97
N PRO A 980 20.67 -48.02 13.89
CA PRO A 980 19.56 -47.07 13.71
C PRO A 980 18.65 -46.97 14.93
N TRP A 981 18.40 -45.73 15.36
CA TRP A 981 17.52 -45.42 16.49
C TRP A 981 16.06 -45.79 16.18
N GLN A 982 15.24 -45.96 17.22
CA GLN A 982 13.85 -46.37 17.00
C GLN A 982 12.99 -45.17 16.60
N LYS A 983 12.45 -45.19 15.36
CA LYS A 983 11.50 -44.18 14.91
C LYS A 983 10.11 -44.38 15.51
N VAL A 984 9.51 -43.30 16.00
CA VAL A 984 8.09 -43.12 16.27
C VAL A 984 7.55 -42.01 15.36
N VAL A 985 6.25 -42.06 15.04
CA VAL A 985 5.52 -40.96 14.39
C VAL A 985 4.55 -40.42 15.43
N ILE A 986 4.73 -39.16 15.82
CA ILE A 986 3.87 -38.45 16.79
C ILE A 986 2.62 -37.94 16.07
N ASP A 987 2.81 -37.35 14.89
CA ASP A 987 1.73 -36.91 14.00
C ASP A 987 2.05 -37.33 12.56
N ALA A 988 1.03 -37.82 11.84
CA ALA A 988 1.13 -38.30 10.47
C ALA A 988 0.48 -37.36 9.43
N ASP A 989 -0.12 -36.25 9.88
CA ASP A 989 -0.89 -35.30 9.06
C ASP A 989 -0.63 -33.84 9.53
N ASN A 990 0.63 -33.52 9.85
CA ASN A 990 1.05 -32.21 10.33
C ASN A 990 1.51 -31.34 9.15
N TRP A 991 0.72 -30.33 8.76
CA TRP A 991 0.97 -29.55 7.54
C TRP A 991 1.94 -28.39 7.80
N ALA A 992 3.23 -28.73 7.83
CA ALA A 992 4.38 -27.85 8.05
C ALA A 992 4.38 -27.12 9.41
N ALA A 993 4.80 -27.84 10.46
CA ALA A 993 5.43 -27.20 11.60
C ALA A 993 6.79 -26.64 11.19
N ALA A 994 6.94 -25.32 11.34
CA ALA A 994 8.16 -24.57 11.11
C ALA A 994 8.97 -24.40 12.40
N ASP A 995 8.32 -24.40 13.58
CA ASP A 995 9.00 -24.68 14.84
C ASP A 995 8.17 -25.52 15.83
N MET A 996 8.88 -26.12 16.80
CA MET A 996 8.36 -26.94 17.88
C MET A 996 9.09 -26.63 19.19
N TRP A 997 8.45 -26.85 20.34
CA TRP A 997 9.07 -26.77 21.67
C TRP A 997 8.66 -27.95 22.56
N ILE A 998 9.36 -28.15 23.68
CA ILE A 998 9.15 -29.27 24.60
C ILE A 998 9.01 -28.74 26.04
N HIS A 999 7.90 -29.04 26.72
CA HIS A 999 7.64 -28.59 28.10
C HIS A 999 6.61 -29.49 28.83
N ASP A 1000 6.75 -29.66 30.15
CA ASP A 1000 5.82 -30.43 31.00
C ASP A 1000 4.62 -29.56 31.44
N PHE A 1001 3.63 -29.38 30.56
CA PHE A 1001 2.51 -28.45 30.78
C PHE A 1001 1.51 -28.91 31.86
N ASN A 1002 1.65 -30.13 32.40
CA ASN A 1002 0.79 -30.66 33.47
C ASN A 1002 1.53 -30.98 34.78
N SER A 1003 2.87 -30.91 34.79
CA SER A 1003 3.75 -31.26 35.91
C SER A 1003 3.69 -32.74 36.36
N ASP A 1004 3.48 -33.68 35.44
CA ASP A 1004 3.52 -35.13 35.75
C ASP A 1004 4.93 -35.75 35.66
N GLY A 1005 5.88 -35.05 35.06
CA GLY A 1005 7.26 -35.47 34.85
C GLY A 1005 7.56 -36.04 33.47
N SER A 1006 6.64 -35.93 32.51
CA SER A 1006 6.79 -36.36 31.11
C SER A 1006 6.64 -35.14 30.19
N PRO A 1007 7.72 -34.54 29.66
CA PRO A 1007 7.61 -33.33 28.85
C PRO A 1007 6.78 -33.55 27.58
N ASP A 1008 5.79 -32.69 27.35
CA ASP A 1008 4.95 -32.68 26.15
C ASP A 1008 5.67 -31.99 24.98
N LEU A 1009 5.18 -32.24 23.77
CA LEU A 1009 5.61 -31.51 22.56
C LEU A 1009 4.57 -30.45 22.23
N ILE A 1010 5.01 -29.30 21.70
CA ILE A 1010 4.13 -28.32 21.06
C ILE A 1010 4.71 -27.91 19.70
N ALA A 1011 3.87 -27.64 18.72
CA ALA A 1011 4.27 -27.28 17.36
C ALA A 1011 3.33 -26.23 16.76
N ASN A 1012 3.88 -25.25 16.04
CA ASN A 1012 3.09 -24.46 15.09
C ASN A 1012 2.73 -25.30 13.86
N GLN A 1013 1.83 -24.80 13.02
CA GLN A 1013 1.41 -25.46 11.78
C GLN A 1013 1.02 -24.35 10.78
N ILE A 1014 1.96 -23.95 9.90
CA ILE A 1014 1.78 -22.79 9.00
C ILE A 1014 0.49 -22.93 8.19
N PHE A 1015 0.31 -24.06 7.49
CA PHE A 1015 -0.83 -24.25 6.58
C PHE A 1015 -2.15 -24.59 7.28
N ASN A 1016 -2.15 -24.78 8.60
CA ASN A 1016 -3.36 -25.01 9.40
C ASN A 1016 -3.76 -23.81 10.27
N SER A 1017 -2.97 -22.72 10.28
CA SER A 1017 -3.22 -21.52 11.10
C SER A 1017 -3.31 -21.79 12.61
N THR A 1018 -2.56 -22.78 13.12
CA THR A 1018 -2.71 -23.31 14.49
C THR A 1018 -1.40 -23.53 15.23
N VAL A 1019 -1.51 -23.61 16.56
CA VAL A 1019 -0.52 -24.24 17.44
C VAL A 1019 -1.17 -25.44 18.12
N THR A 1020 -0.50 -26.60 18.08
CA THR A 1020 -0.98 -27.87 18.63
C THR A 1020 -0.01 -28.43 19.66
N ARG A 1021 -0.51 -28.70 20.87
CA ARG A 1021 0.17 -29.48 21.91
C ARG A 1021 -0.10 -30.96 21.68
N TYR A 1022 0.91 -31.80 21.88
CA TYR A 1022 0.82 -33.26 21.82
C TYR A 1022 1.22 -33.81 23.18
N TRP A 1023 0.25 -34.36 23.91
CA TRP A 1023 0.46 -34.89 25.26
C TRP A 1023 1.36 -36.13 25.23
N ASN A 1024 2.42 -36.14 26.05
CA ASN A 1024 3.35 -37.26 26.18
C ASN A 1024 2.66 -38.46 26.87
N PRO A 1025 2.72 -39.68 26.30
CA PRO A 1025 2.07 -40.85 26.90
C PRO A 1025 2.74 -41.39 28.17
N GLY A 1026 3.92 -40.87 28.55
CA GLY A 1026 4.63 -41.19 29.79
C GLY A 1026 5.48 -42.46 29.71
N GLY A 1027 6.76 -42.32 29.36
CA GLY A 1027 7.80 -43.37 29.46
C GLY A 1027 7.73 -44.52 28.46
N ASP A 1028 6.55 -44.88 27.92
CA ASP A 1028 6.44 -45.68 26.70
C ASP A 1028 6.13 -44.76 25.52
N LEU A 1029 7.18 -44.12 24.99
CA LEU A 1029 7.12 -43.18 23.87
C LEU A 1029 6.53 -43.76 22.57
N THR A 1030 6.26 -45.07 22.54
CA THR A 1030 5.65 -45.77 21.39
C THR A 1030 4.12 -45.81 21.43
N ALA A 1031 3.52 -45.31 22.51
CA ALA A 1031 2.09 -45.15 22.65
C ALA A 1031 1.57 -43.89 21.91
N GLU A 1032 0.24 -43.74 21.89
CA GLU A 1032 -0.47 -42.65 21.22
C GLU A 1032 -0.26 -41.32 21.97
N TRP A 1033 0.47 -40.40 21.34
CA TRP A 1033 0.51 -38.99 21.75
C TRP A 1033 -0.81 -38.33 21.38
N VAL A 1034 -1.42 -37.57 22.29
CA VAL A 1034 -2.77 -37.02 22.08
C VAL A 1034 -2.69 -35.55 21.66
N PRO A 1035 -3.12 -35.18 20.44
CA PRO A 1035 -3.09 -33.79 19.98
C PRO A 1035 -4.24 -32.96 20.59
N GLU A 1036 -3.93 -31.69 20.85
CA GLU A 1036 -4.82 -30.65 21.35
C GLU A 1036 -4.45 -29.33 20.65
N ILE A 1037 -5.34 -28.80 19.81
CA ILE A 1037 -5.17 -27.45 19.25
C ILE A 1037 -5.39 -26.45 20.39
N VAL A 1038 -4.34 -25.69 20.70
CA VAL A 1038 -4.32 -24.73 21.82
C VAL A 1038 -4.51 -23.29 21.36
N ILE A 1039 -4.03 -22.96 20.15
CA ILE A 1039 -4.19 -21.65 19.48
C ILE A 1039 -4.64 -21.92 18.05
N SER A 1040 -5.52 -21.07 17.50
CA SER A 1040 -6.05 -21.17 16.14
C SER A 1040 -6.44 -19.80 15.59
N GLY A 1041 -6.20 -19.56 14.30
CA GLY A 1041 -6.51 -18.29 13.62
C GLY A 1041 -5.30 -17.37 13.42
N LEU A 1042 -4.07 -17.91 13.45
CA LEU A 1042 -2.85 -17.18 13.09
C LEU A 1042 -2.66 -17.22 11.57
N THR A 1043 -2.24 -16.12 10.94
CA THR A 1043 -2.21 -16.00 9.47
C THR A 1043 -1.09 -16.83 8.84
N SER A 1044 0.11 -16.79 9.43
CA SER A 1044 1.25 -17.66 9.10
C SER A 1044 2.20 -17.73 10.30
N PRO A 1045 1.96 -18.65 11.27
CA PRO A 1045 2.84 -18.79 12.43
C PRO A 1045 4.19 -19.40 12.03
N SER A 1046 5.20 -18.55 11.81
CA SER A 1046 6.55 -18.96 11.39
C SER A 1046 7.31 -19.63 12.53
N ASP A 1047 7.29 -19.01 13.70
CA ASP A 1047 8.18 -19.34 14.81
C ASP A 1047 7.46 -19.19 16.17
N MET A 1048 8.04 -19.77 17.23
CA MET A 1048 7.49 -19.75 18.58
C MET A 1048 8.59 -19.71 19.65
N TRP A 1049 8.21 -19.29 20.85
CA TRP A 1049 9.02 -19.44 22.06
C TRP A 1049 8.14 -19.80 23.26
N LEU A 1050 8.73 -20.36 24.32
CA LEU A 1050 8.04 -20.66 25.58
C LEU A 1050 8.66 -19.87 26.75
N ALA A 1051 7.85 -19.06 27.44
CA ALA A 1051 8.24 -18.27 28.61
C ALA A 1051 7.07 -18.16 29.62
N ASP A 1052 7.34 -17.80 30.89
CA ASP A 1052 6.32 -17.56 31.94
C ASP A 1052 6.11 -16.04 32.06
N MET A 1053 5.31 -15.48 31.15
CA MET A 1053 5.35 -14.04 30.83
C MET A 1053 4.78 -13.16 31.95
N ASP A 1054 3.73 -13.62 32.64
CA ASP A 1054 3.17 -12.92 33.80
C ASP A 1054 3.61 -13.50 35.16
N LYS A 1055 4.56 -14.45 35.14
CA LYS A 1055 5.29 -14.97 36.31
C LYS A 1055 4.36 -15.68 37.32
N ASP A 1056 3.30 -16.33 36.84
CA ASP A 1056 2.36 -17.11 37.67
C ASP A 1056 2.79 -18.57 37.89
N GLY A 1057 3.77 -19.05 37.12
CA GLY A 1057 4.33 -20.40 37.21
C GLY A 1057 3.77 -21.37 36.18
N LEU A 1058 3.01 -20.90 35.18
CA LEU A 1058 2.59 -21.64 34.00
C LEU A 1058 3.42 -21.18 32.79
N MET A 1059 3.75 -22.12 31.89
CA MET A 1059 4.50 -21.80 30.68
C MET A 1059 3.56 -21.32 29.57
N ASP A 1060 3.71 -20.08 29.13
CA ASP A 1060 2.97 -19.44 28.05
C ASP A 1060 3.59 -19.73 26.67
N ILE A 1061 2.94 -19.29 25.58
CA ILE A 1061 3.42 -19.46 24.19
C ILE A 1061 3.57 -18.09 23.52
N CYS A 1062 4.80 -17.68 23.23
CA CYS A 1062 5.07 -16.58 22.30
C CYS A 1062 5.06 -17.11 20.86
N SER A 1063 4.59 -16.30 19.90
CA SER A 1063 4.49 -16.70 18.49
C SER A 1063 4.65 -15.51 17.54
N ALA A 1064 5.45 -15.69 16.50
CA ALA A 1064 5.57 -14.77 15.38
C ALA A 1064 4.53 -15.11 14.30
N ASP A 1065 3.66 -14.15 13.95
CA ASP A 1065 2.66 -14.30 12.89
C ASP A 1065 3.14 -13.53 11.64
N HIS A 1066 3.94 -14.22 10.83
CA HIS A 1066 4.87 -13.68 9.84
C HIS A 1066 4.21 -12.72 8.84
N THR A 1067 3.20 -13.22 8.12
CA THR A 1067 2.48 -12.47 7.08
C THR A 1067 1.52 -11.43 7.62
N ALA A 1068 1.22 -11.47 8.93
CA ALA A 1068 0.47 -10.43 9.64
C ALA A 1068 1.37 -9.49 10.48
N HIS A 1069 2.70 -9.59 10.32
CA HIS A 1069 3.69 -8.60 10.77
C HIS A 1069 3.67 -8.28 12.28
N ARG A 1070 3.33 -9.29 13.09
CA ARG A 1070 2.98 -9.14 14.51
C ARG A 1070 3.51 -10.26 15.39
N GLY A 1071 3.67 -9.95 16.68
CA GLY A 1071 4.09 -10.87 17.72
C GLY A 1071 3.09 -10.90 18.87
N PHE A 1072 2.80 -12.09 19.39
CA PHE A 1072 1.92 -12.30 20.54
C PHE A 1072 2.60 -13.15 21.60
N TRP A 1073 2.16 -12.99 22.86
CA TRP A 1073 2.23 -14.08 23.84
C TRP A 1073 0.82 -14.54 24.23
N HIS A 1074 0.67 -15.85 24.41
CA HIS A 1074 -0.61 -16.49 24.68
C HIS A 1074 -0.61 -17.05 26.10
N LYS A 1075 -1.44 -16.50 26.99
CA LYS A 1075 -1.48 -16.95 28.37
C LYS A 1075 -2.03 -18.37 28.48
N ASN A 1076 -1.30 -19.24 29.16
CA ASN A 1076 -1.69 -20.59 29.52
C ASN A 1076 -2.79 -20.56 30.63
N PRO A 1077 -3.99 -21.13 30.39
CA PRO A 1077 -5.02 -21.22 31.42
C PRO A 1077 -4.73 -22.28 32.50
N GLY A 1078 -3.71 -23.12 32.31
CA GLY A 1078 -3.35 -24.21 33.23
C GLY A 1078 -4.19 -25.47 33.04
N HIS A 1079 -3.57 -26.64 33.20
CA HIS A 1079 -4.15 -27.94 32.79
C HIS A 1079 -5.45 -28.37 33.53
N LEU A 1080 -5.81 -27.68 34.62
CA LEU A 1080 -6.97 -27.98 35.48
C LEU A 1080 -8.15 -27.02 35.31
N GLU A 1081 -7.94 -25.88 34.67
CA GLU A 1081 -8.98 -24.86 34.50
C GLU A 1081 -9.70 -25.05 33.16
N THR A 1082 -10.77 -24.29 32.92
CA THR A 1082 -11.53 -24.35 31.65
C THR A 1082 -11.53 -22.96 31.02
N GLY A 1083 -10.51 -22.68 30.23
CA GLY A 1083 -10.33 -21.45 29.48
C GLY A 1083 -9.63 -21.71 28.14
N TYR A 1084 -9.53 -20.67 27.31
CA TYR A 1084 -8.70 -20.67 26.10
C TYR A 1084 -7.33 -20.08 26.41
N TRP A 1085 -6.38 -20.28 25.52
CA TRP A 1085 -5.10 -19.57 25.55
C TRP A 1085 -5.36 -18.11 25.13
N LYS A 1086 -5.25 -17.17 26.07
CA LYS A 1086 -5.60 -15.76 25.82
C LYS A 1086 -4.49 -15.06 25.05
N PRO A 1087 -4.70 -14.58 23.81
CA PRO A 1087 -3.69 -13.81 23.08
C PRO A 1087 -3.50 -12.44 23.72
N ASN A 1088 -2.24 -12.02 23.82
CA ASN A 1088 -1.80 -10.73 24.30
C ASN A 1088 -0.80 -10.18 23.28
N LEU A 1089 -1.06 -8.99 22.71
CA LEU A 1089 -0.19 -8.40 21.69
C LEU A 1089 1.14 -7.92 22.30
N ILE A 1090 2.22 -8.08 21.54
CA ILE A 1090 3.54 -7.51 21.84
C ILE A 1090 3.77 -6.33 20.90
N PHE A 1091 3.83 -6.59 19.59
CA PHE A 1091 3.95 -5.59 18.52
C PHE A 1091 3.09 -5.97 17.31
N ARG A 1092 2.78 -4.99 16.44
CA ARG A 1092 2.02 -5.19 15.19
C ARG A 1092 2.53 -4.48 13.94
N ASN A 1093 3.68 -3.79 14.02
CA ASN A 1093 4.21 -2.95 12.93
C ASN A 1093 5.51 -3.49 12.32
N ILE A 1094 6.03 -4.61 12.84
CA ILE A 1094 7.34 -5.12 12.44
C ILE A 1094 7.14 -6.06 11.27
N ARG A 1095 7.33 -5.51 10.05
CA ARG A 1095 7.16 -6.27 8.81
C ARG A 1095 8.01 -7.54 8.81
N LEU A 1096 7.31 -8.67 8.68
CA LEU A 1096 7.86 -10.03 8.55
C LEU A 1096 8.87 -10.37 9.68
N PRO A 1097 8.38 -10.63 10.90
CA PRO A 1097 9.24 -11.12 11.99
C PRO A 1097 9.76 -12.51 11.63
N GLY A 1098 11.10 -12.64 11.57
CA GLY A 1098 11.77 -13.92 11.37
C GLY A 1098 11.88 -14.74 12.66
N ASP A 1099 13.01 -15.43 12.80
CA ASP A 1099 13.48 -16.08 14.03
C ASP A 1099 13.54 -15.07 15.19
N PHE A 1100 13.14 -15.50 16.38
CA PHE A 1100 13.15 -14.69 17.59
C PHE A 1100 13.45 -15.47 18.88
N ALA A 1101 13.94 -14.75 19.88
CA ALA A 1101 14.13 -15.26 21.24
C ALA A 1101 13.40 -14.39 22.25
N MET A 1102 12.80 -15.00 23.27
CA MET A 1102 12.39 -14.26 24.49
C MET A 1102 13.48 -14.43 25.55
N LEU A 1103 14.07 -13.33 26.03
CA LEU A 1103 14.98 -13.33 27.16
C LEU A 1103 15.12 -11.96 27.83
N ASP A 1104 15.33 -11.95 29.14
CA ASP A 1104 15.88 -10.84 29.95
C ASP A 1104 17.19 -10.29 29.34
N MET A 1105 17.14 -9.15 28.62
CA MET A 1105 18.30 -8.53 27.96
C MET A 1105 19.02 -7.48 28.82
N ASP A 1106 18.31 -6.78 29.71
CA ASP A 1106 18.86 -5.69 30.53
C ASP A 1106 19.19 -6.12 31.99
N GLY A 1107 18.50 -7.13 32.52
CA GLY A 1107 18.66 -7.64 33.88
C GLY A 1107 17.60 -7.19 34.90
N ASP A 1108 16.48 -6.58 34.48
CA ASP A 1108 15.27 -6.34 35.30
C ASP A 1108 14.65 -7.68 35.74
N GLY A 1109 14.47 -8.60 34.78
CA GLY A 1109 13.96 -9.95 34.99
C GLY A 1109 12.50 -10.19 34.55
N ASP A 1110 11.92 -9.39 33.65
CA ASP A 1110 11.01 -9.89 32.60
C ASP A 1110 11.77 -10.38 31.35
N GLU A 1111 11.04 -10.71 30.28
CA GLU A 1111 11.55 -11.42 29.11
C GLU A 1111 11.28 -10.57 27.86
N ASP A 1112 12.34 -10.01 27.27
CA ASP A 1112 12.27 -9.14 26.09
C ASP A 1112 12.17 -9.96 24.80
N TRP A 1113 11.46 -9.45 23.79
CA TRP A 1113 11.47 -10.05 22.46
C TRP A 1113 12.68 -9.55 21.68
N VAL A 1114 13.62 -10.43 21.32
CA VAL A 1114 14.74 -10.15 20.41
C VAL A 1114 14.44 -10.83 19.07
N GLY A 1115 14.36 -10.06 17.98
CA GLY A 1115 13.93 -10.58 16.67
C GLY A 1115 14.70 -10.03 15.46
N THR A 1116 14.53 -10.68 14.31
CA THR A 1116 15.01 -10.17 13.00
C THR A 1116 13.89 -9.56 12.17
N THR A 1117 14.20 -8.47 11.44
CA THR A 1117 13.31 -7.89 10.42
C THR A 1117 13.90 -8.07 9.02
N LEU A 1118 13.20 -8.87 8.21
CA LEU A 1118 13.60 -9.25 6.86
C LEU A 1118 13.82 -8.04 5.95
N THR A 1119 12.87 -7.10 5.92
CA THR A 1119 12.86 -5.92 5.01
C THR A 1119 13.98 -4.91 5.30
N TYR A 1120 14.51 -4.85 6.51
CA TYR A 1120 15.58 -3.90 6.86
C TYR A 1120 16.96 -4.55 7.08
N GLY A 1121 17.03 -5.87 7.21
CA GLY A 1121 18.28 -6.60 7.44
C GLY A 1121 18.94 -6.24 8.78
N LYS A 1122 18.12 -6.17 9.85
CA LYS A 1122 18.48 -5.75 11.21
C LYS A 1122 17.94 -6.69 12.27
N ALA A 1123 18.53 -6.59 13.47
CA ALA A 1123 17.86 -6.99 14.70
C ALA A 1123 16.92 -5.86 15.18
N PHE A 1124 15.95 -6.25 16.00
CA PHE A 1124 15.22 -5.36 16.88
C PHE A 1124 15.08 -6.00 18.27
N ILE A 1125 14.83 -5.19 19.27
CA ILE A 1125 14.32 -5.64 20.57
C ILE A 1125 12.99 -4.95 20.81
N VAL A 1126 12.02 -5.66 21.37
CA VAL A 1126 10.83 -5.08 22.00
C VAL A 1126 10.96 -5.36 23.49
N GLU A 1127 11.48 -4.37 24.21
CA GLU A 1127 11.74 -4.40 25.66
C GLU A 1127 10.41 -4.53 26.40
N GLN A 1128 10.31 -5.39 27.41
CA GLN A 1128 9.20 -5.34 28.35
C GLN A 1128 9.52 -4.32 29.45
N VAL A 1129 8.67 -3.31 29.62
CA VAL A 1129 8.98 -2.20 30.54
C VAL A 1129 8.13 -2.27 31.80
N HIS A 1130 8.76 -2.11 32.96
CA HIS A 1130 8.07 -1.96 34.25
C HIS A 1130 8.40 -0.62 34.95
N PRO A 1131 7.96 0.54 34.41
CA PRO A 1131 8.32 1.84 34.98
C PRO A 1131 7.86 1.98 36.43
N ALA A 1132 8.78 2.43 37.29
CA ALA A 1132 8.53 2.59 38.72
C ALA A 1132 7.37 3.54 39.07
N GLU A 1133 6.93 4.37 38.11
CA GLU A 1133 5.82 5.33 38.23
C GLU A 1133 4.74 5.14 37.15
N SER A 1134 4.50 3.87 36.76
CA SER A 1134 3.45 3.46 35.80
C SER A 1134 2.03 3.44 36.38
N LEU A 1135 1.02 3.43 35.50
CA LEU A 1135 -0.38 3.15 35.83
C LEU A 1135 -0.84 1.85 35.17
N VAL A 1136 -1.28 0.88 35.97
CA VAL A 1136 -1.96 -0.33 35.48
C VAL A 1136 -3.47 -0.19 35.70
N THR A 1137 -4.26 -0.40 34.64
CA THR A 1137 -5.71 -0.28 34.64
C THR A 1137 -6.36 -1.55 34.11
N THR A 1138 -7.12 -2.25 34.97
CA THR A 1138 -7.98 -3.37 34.57
C THR A 1138 -9.39 -2.86 34.27
N ILE A 1139 -9.94 -3.23 33.12
CA ILE A 1139 -11.23 -2.78 32.58
C ILE A 1139 -12.13 -4.00 32.38
N SER A 1140 -13.32 -3.96 32.97
CA SER A 1140 -14.29 -5.07 32.96
C SER A 1140 -15.63 -4.63 32.38
N LEU A 1141 -16.30 -5.50 31.62
CA LEU A 1141 -17.69 -5.30 31.20
C LEU A 1141 -18.68 -5.78 32.28
N PRO A 1142 -19.87 -5.16 32.39
CA PRO A 1142 -20.82 -5.49 33.45
C PRO A 1142 -21.62 -6.78 33.16
N ASP A 1143 -22.07 -7.42 34.25
CA ASP A 1143 -22.88 -8.64 34.28
C ASP A 1143 -24.13 -8.53 33.37
N GLY A 1144 -24.08 -9.14 32.17
CA GLY A 1144 -25.16 -9.10 31.16
C GLY A 1144 -25.12 -7.92 30.18
N PHE A 1145 -23.94 -7.37 29.90
CA PHE A 1145 -23.63 -6.47 28.79
C PHE A 1145 -24.19 -6.97 27.43
N ALA A 1146 -24.55 -6.04 26.55
CA ALA A 1146 -24.98 -6.32 25.18
C ALA A 1146 -24.82 -5.09 24.26
N GLY A 1147 -24.42 -5.33 23.01
CA GLY A 1147 -24.16 -4.34 21.96
C GLY A 1147 -22.78 -4.57 21.32
N ASN A 1148 -22.57 -4.01 20.13
CA ASN A 1148 -21.28 -4.07 19.44
C ASN A 1148 -20.41 -2.89 19.91
N ILE A 1149 -19.20 -3.18 20.41
CA ILE A 1149 -18.25 -2.13 20.80
C ILE A 1149 -17.59 -1.61 19.52
N THR A 1150 -17.39 -0.31 19.41
CA THR A 1150 -16.65 0.29 18.29
C THR A 1150 -15.36 0.97 18.72
N LYS A 1151 -15.32 1.50 19.95
CA LYS A 1151 -14.15 2.23 20.47
C LYS A 1151 -14.10 2.23 22.01
N LEU A 1152 -12.90 2.22 22.58
CA LEU A 1152 -12.60 2.37 24.00
C LEU A 1152 -11.57 3.48 24.18
N MET A 1153 -11.86 4.44 25.06
CA MET A 1153 -10.95 5.53 25.38
C MET A 1153 -10.65 5.54 26.89
N VAL A 1154 -9.36 5.55 27.24
CA VAL A 1154 -8.87 5.65 28.61
C VAL A 1154 -8.24 7.03 28.79
N THR A 1155 -8.61 7.75 29.85
CA THR A 1155 -8.23 9.15 30.05
C THR A 1155 -7.96 9.47 31.51
N MET A 1156 -7.29 10.59 31.78
CA MET A 1156 -7.25 11.21 33.10
C MET A 1156 -8.13 12.45 33.19
N ALA A 1157 -8.83 12.65 34.31
CA ALA A 1157 -9.66 13.82 34.57
C ALA A 1157 -9.37 14.44 35.95
N SER A 1158 -9.30 15.77 36.01
CA SER A 1158 -9.01 16.51 37.25
C SER A 1158 -10.20 16.63 38.22
N SER A 1159 -11.40 16.17 37.82
CA SER A 1159 -12.59 16.13 38.68
C SER A 1159 -13.69 15.23 38.10
N LEU A 1160 -14.57 14.72 38.97
CA LEU A 1160 -15.82 14.05 38.60
C LEU A 1160 -17.05 14.85 39.06
N PRO A 1161 -18.12 14.97 38.25
CA PRO A 1161 -18.20 14.54 36.84
C PRO A 1161 -17.21 15.30 35.96
N VAL A 1162 -16.87 14.74 34.81
CA VAL A 1162 -15.96 15.38 33.83
C VAL A 1162 -16.64 16.64 33.28
N LEU A 1163 -16.03 17.81 33.50
CA LEU A 1163 -16.59 19.13 33.19
C LEU A 1163 -15.75 19.95 32.19
N GLY A 1164 -14.75 19.30 31.57
CA GLY A 1164 -13.83 19.86 30.57
C GLY A 1164 -13.15 18.72 29.79
N PRO A 1165 -12.14 19.02 28.96
CA PRO A 1165 -11.34 17.96 28.32
C PRO A 1165 -10.59 17.11 29.36
N PRO A 1166 -10.14 15.90 29.00
CA PRO A 1166 -9.23 15.14 29.85
C PRO A 1166 -7.89 15.88 30.02
N ALA A 1167 -7.20 15.60 31.13
CA ALA A 1167 -5.85 16.06 31.42
C ALA A 1167 -4.80 15.32 30.58
N ALA A 1168 -5.06 14.05 30.25
CA ALA A 1168 -4.35 13.25 29.26
C ALA A 1168 -5.32 12.21 28.67
N VAL A 1169 -5.13 11.84 27.41
CA VAL A 1169 -5.63 10.56 26.87
C VAL A 1169 -4.49 9.56 27.08
N LEU A 1170 -4.82 8.35 27.53
CA LEU A 1170 -3.88 7.28 27.87
C LEU A 1170 -3.94 6.12 26.86
N ALA A 1171 -5.14 5.78 26.41
CA ALA A 1171 -5.38 4.87 25.30
C ALA A 1171 -6.59 5.33 24.49
N ASP A 1172 -6.58 5.03 23.20
CA ASP A 1172 -7.74 5.13 22.31
C ASP A 1172 -7.68 3.94 21.36
N ILE A 1173 -8.62 2.99 21.49
CA ILE A 1173 -8.60 1.67 20.82
C ILE A 1173 -9.92 1.49 20.07
N SER A 1174 -9.87 1.21 18.77
CA SER A 1174 -11.05 1.11 17.90
C SER A 1174 -11.05 -0.16 17.05
N ASN A 1175 -12.25 -0.57 16.62
CA ASN A 1175 -12.48 -1.57 15.56
C ASN A 1175 -12.30 -0.98 14.13
N GLU A 1176 -11.44 0.02 14.00
CA GLU A 1176 -11.05 0.60 12.72
C GLU A 1176 -9.58 0.22 12.52
N ASP A 1177 -9.36 -1.01 12.04
CA ASP A 1177 -8.07 -1.47 11.52
C ASP A 1177 -7.92 -1.03 10.04
N SER A 1178 -6.81 -1.38 9.39
CA SER A 1178 -6.53 -1.01 7.99
C SER A 1178 -6.29 -2.22 7.07
N ASP A 1179 -6.37 -3.41 7.67
CA ASP A 1179 -6.07 -4.73 7.11
C ASP A 1179 -7.26 -5.70 7.20
N GLY A 1180 -8.33 -5.35 7.95
CA GLY A 1180 -9.63 -6.05 7.94
C GLY A 1180 -9.66 -7.39 8.69
N ASP A 1181 -8.65 -7.67 9.50
CA ASP A 1181 -8.48 -8.94 10.22
C ASP A 1181 -9.13 -8.90 11.62
N GLY A 1182 -9.26 -7.70 12.20
CA GLY A 1182 -9.90 -7.36 13.47
C GLY A 1182 -9.19 -7.88 14.72
N ILE A 1183 -7.88 -8.16 14.67
CA ILE A 1183 -7.11 -8.63 15.83
C ILE A 1183 -6.36 -7.47 16.48
N GLY A 1184 -6.94 -6.99 17.58
CA GLY A 1184 -6.57 -5.72 18.22
C GLY A 1184 -7.81 -4.84 18.43
N ASP A 1185 -8.89 -5.13 17.71
CA ASP A 1185 -10.25 -4.63 17.93
C ASP A 1185 -10.64 -4.69 19.41
N VAL A 1186 -11.26 -3.61 19.89
CA VAL A 1186 -11.71 -3.52 21.27
C VAL A 1186 -12.76 -4.60 21.58
N ASP A 1187 -13.66 -4.94 20.65
CA ASP A 1187 -14.69 -5.96 20.90
C ASP A 1187 -14.14 -7.41 20.99
N ARG A 1188 -12.92 -7.66 20.48
CA ARG A 1188 -12.22 -8.94 20.63
C ARG A 1188 -11.34 -9.02 21.89
N ILE A 1189 -10.74 -7.91 22.32
CA ILE A 1189 -9.85 -7.89 23.50
C ILE A 1189 -10.57 -7.57 24.83
N LEU A 1190 -11.80 -7.04 24.79
CA LEU A 1190 -12.64 -6.72 25.95
C LEU A 1190 -14.04 -7.31 25.78
N SER A 1191 -14.35 -8.38 26.52
CA SER A 1191 -15.65 -9.09 26.47
C SER A 1191 -16.21 -9.37 27.87
N PRO A 1192 -17.48 -9.80 28.02
CA PRO A 1192 -18.04 -10.22 29.31
C PRO A 1192 -17.32 -11.40 29.97
N GLU A 1193 -16.47 -12.10 29.22
CA GLU A 1193 -15.61 -13.20 29.66
C GLU A 1193 -14.13 -12.78 29.78
N ASN A 1194 -13.74 -11.61 29.27
CA ASN A 1194 -12.35 -11.17 29.12
C ASN A 1194 -12.16 -9.72 29.61
N ASP A 1195 -11.56 -9.56 30.79
CA ASP A 1195 -11.04 -8.26 31.24
C ASP A 1195 -9.87 -7.80 30.36
N LEU A 1196 -9.84 -6.51 30.04
CA LEU A 1196 -8.71 -5.86 29.38
C LEU A 1196 -7.81 -5.20 30.44
N ILE A 1197 -6.53 -5.56 30.45
CA ILE A 1197 -5.51 -4.91 31.28
C ILE A 1197 -4.70 -4.01 30.36
N LEU A 1198 -4.42 -2.78 30.79
CA LEU A 1198 -3.54 -1.83 30.09
C LEU A 1198 -2.54 -1.25 31.09
N ALA A 1199 -1.28 -1.13 30.68
CA ALA A 1199 -0.23 -0.47 31.43
C ALA A 1199 0.21 0.81 30.71
N PHE A 1200 0.44 1.89 31.47
CA PHE A 1200 0.83 3.20 30.97
C PHE A 1200 2.08 3.70 31.68
N GLY A 1201 3.04 4.27 30.94
CA GLY A 1201 4.20 4.96 31.51
C GLY A 1201 3.82 6.28 32.21
N ASP A 1202 4.81 6.98 32.76
CA ASP A 1202 4.59 8.34 33.26
C ASP A 1202 4.33 9.30 32.09
N VAL A 1203 3.12 9.88 32.07
CA VAL A 1203 2.71 10.90 31.08
C VAL A 1203 3.10 12.33 31.49
N GLY A 1204 3.97 12.48 32.50
CA GLY A 1204 4.53 13.75 32.95
C GLY A 1204 3.57 14.60 33.79
N LEU A 1205 2.65 13.98 34.53
CA LEU A 1205 1.55 14.65 35.23
C LEU A 1205 1.51 14.36 36.74
N ASP A 1206 2.32 15.10 37.49
CA ASP A 1206 2.25 15.17 38.97
C ASP A 1206 0.86 15.62 39.48
N GLY A 1207 0.18 14.82 40.30
CA GLY A 1207 -0.94 15.30 41.13
C GLY A 1207 -2.19 14.41 41.23
N ASP A 1208 -3.28 15.01 41.75
CA ASP A 1208 -4.52 14.33 42.11
C ASP A 1208 -5.50 14.19 40.91
N TYR A 1209 -5.46 13.07 40.19
CA TYR A 1209 -6.30 12.81 39.01
C TYR A 1209 -7.24 11.59 39.17
N HIS A 1210 -8.26 11.49 38.33
CA HIS A 1210 -9.08 10.29 38.16
C HIS A 1210 -8.77 9.64 36.81
N VAL A 1211 -8.43 8.35 36.78
CA VAL A 1211 -8.56 7.52 35.57
C VAL A 1211 -10.05 7.38 35.24
N VAL A 1212 -10.43 7.67 34.00
CA VAL A 1212 -11.80 7.60 33.46
C VAL A 1212 -11.77 6.84 32.14
N VAL A 1213 -12.61 5.80 32.05
CA VAL A 1213 -12.77 4.95 30.86
C VAL A 1213 -14.13 5.22 30.24
N ALA A 1214 -14.17 5.34 28.92
CA ALA A 1214 -15.40 5.49 28.13
C ALA A 1214 -15.44 4.42 27.03
N LEU A 1215 -16.60 3.77 26.90
CA LEU A 1215 -16.89 2.76 25.88
C LEU A 1215 -17.92 3.30 24.89
N TYR A 1216 -17.59 3.26 23.61
CA TYR A 1216 -18.43 3.67 22.51
C TYR A 1216 -19.02 2.44 21.83
N MET A 1217 -20.29 2.55 21.44
CA MET A 1217 -21.08 1.45 20.93
C MET A 1217 -21.70 1.80 19.57
N GLU A 1218 -21.88 0.79 18.72
CA GLU A 1218 -22.62 0.94 17.47
C GLU A 1218 -24.06 1.42 17.74
N GLY A 1219 -24.45 2.54 17.12
CA GLY A 1219 -25.75 3.18 17.34
C GLY A 1219 -25.93 3.83 18.72
N GLY A 1220 -24.85 4.06 19.47
CA GLY A 1220 -24.87 4.47 20.87
C GLY A 1220 -25.40 5.86 21.21
N GLY A 1221 -25.59 6.10 22.51
CA GLY A 1221 -26.25 7.27 23.06
C GLY A 1221 -25.48 8.59 22.99
N VAL A 1222 -26.22 9.70 23.19
CA VAL A 1222 -25.64 11.05 23.26
C VAL A 1222 -25.43 11.44 24.72
N PHE A 1223 -24.25 11.13 25.26
CA PHE A 1223 -23.73 11.87 26.40
C PHE A 1223 -23.40 13.32 25.99
N GLN A 1224 -23.21 14.20 26.97
CA GLN A 1224 -22.85 15.60 26.71
C GLN A 1224 -21.63 15.96 27.57
N PRO A 1225 -20.50 16.37 26.95
CA PRO A 1225 -20.39 16.88 25.57
C PRO A 1225 -20.18 15.85 24.45
N VAL A 1226 -19.86 14.58 24.75
CA VAL A 1226 -19.38 13.59 23.76
C VAL A 1226 -20.50 12.66 23.26
N PRO A 1227 -20.86 12.66 21.96
CA PRO A 1227 -21.76 11.65 21.37
C PRO A 1227 -21.12 10.27 21.26
N GLY A 1228 -21.90 9.20 21.33
CA GLY A 1228 -21.49 7.81 21.08
C GLY A 1228 -21.09 7.00 22.32
N VAL A 1229 -20.90 7.63 23.48
CA VAL A 1229 -20.52 6.96 24.74
C VAL A 1229 -21.75 6.40 25.46
N ASP A 1230 -21.79 5.08 25.63
CA ASP A 1230 -22.88 4.38 26.35
C ASP A 1230 -22.46 3.81 27.71
N TYR A 1231 -21.21 3.40 27.90
CA TYR A 1231 -20.71 2.92 29.19
C TYR A 1231 -19.50 3.73 29.65
N MET A 1232 -19.41 3.98 30.96
CA MET A 1232 -18.26 4.66 31.57
C MET A 1232 -17.90 4.06 32.92
N ALA A 1233 -16.62 4.12 33.26
CA ALA A 1233 -16.07 3.85 34.57
C ALA A 1233 -15.16 5.00 35.01
N ALA A 1234 -15.05 5.23 36.32
CA ALA A 1234 -14.13 6.22 36.85
C ALA A 1234 -13.61 5.80 38.23
N SER A 1235 -12.29 5.91 38.38
CA SER A 1235 -11.56 5.60 39.61
C SER A 1235 -11.84 6.62 40.73
N ALA A 1236 -11.42 6.26 41.95
CA ALA A 1236 -11.22 7.27 42.99
C ALA A 1236 -10.11 8.25 42.59
N GLN A 1237 -10.02 9.41 43.23
CA GLN A 1237 -8.91 10.33 42.95
C GLN A 1237 -7.59 9.73 43.46
N MET A 1238 -6.59 9.71 42.60
CA MET A 1238 -5.30 9.04 42.73
C MET A 1238 -4.16 10.07 42.61
N GLU A 1239 -3.10 9.92 43.42
CA GLU A 1239 -1.95 10.83 43.49
C GLU A 1239 -0.82 10.27 42.60
N PHE A 1240 -0.63 10.86 41.42
CA PHE A 1240 0.39 10.49 40.43
C PHE A 1240 1.73 11.21 40.67
N GLY A 1241 2.84 10.63 40.20
CA GLY A 1241 4.21 11.15 40.38
C GLY A 1241 4.91 10.73 41.69
N GLN A 1242 4.52 9.59 42.27
CA GLN A 1242 5.11 9.04 43.51
C GLN A 1242 5.25 7.50 43.55
N GLY A 1243 5.14 6.82 42.40
CA GLY A 1243 5.22 5.35 42.30
C GLY A 1243 4.10 4.71 41.48
N GLN A 1244 4.23 3.42 41.19
CA GLN A 1244 3.25 2.66 40.41
C GLN A 1244 1.85 2.68 41.05
N MET A 1245 0.84 2.92 40.22
CA MET A 1245 -0.57 2.99 40.59
C MET A 1245 -1.37 1.88 39.89
N VAL A 1246 -2.37 1.33 40.57
CA VAL A 1246 -3.22 0.25 40.03
C VAL A 1246 -4.70 0.58 40.28
N THR A 1247 -5.57 0.37 39.28
CA THR A 1247 -7.03 0.50 39.44
C THR A 1247 -7.81 -0.57 38.65
N GLU A 1248 -8.90 -1.04 39.24
CA GLU A 1248 -9.88 -1.96 38.63
C GLU A 1248 -11.16 -1.15 38.32
N LEU A 1249 -11.72 -1.28 37.11
CA LEU A 1249 -12.80 -0.43 36.59
C LEU A 1249 -13.88 -1.23 35.85
N GLU A 1250 -14.94 -1.60 36.57
CA GLU A 1250 -16.18 -2.14 36.01
C GLU A 1250 -16.96 -1.02 35.27
N LEU A 1251 -17.20 -1.22 33.97
CA LEU A 1251 -17.93 -0.28 33.12
C LEU A 1251 -19.43 -0.28 33.41
N ALA A 1252 -20.02 0.90 33.61
CA ALA A 1252 -21.44 1.06 33.93
C ALA A 1252 -22.17 1.87 32.86
N LEU A 1253 -23.37 1.43 32.49
CA LEU A 1253 -24.23 2.11 31.50
C LEU A 1253 -24.55 3.55 31.97
N VAL A 1254 -24.25 4.52 31.12
CA VAL A 1254 -24.44 5.96 31.38
C VAL A 1254 -25.94 6.27 31.45
N PRO A 1255 -26.46 6.84 32.56
CA PRO A 1255 -27.88 7.10 32.69
C PRO A 1255 -28.39 8.19 31.72
N VAL A 1256 -29.27 7.80 30.79
CA VAL A 1256 -29.96 8.73 29.88
C VAL A 1256 -30.77 9.79 30.68
N PRO A 1257 -30.65 11.10 30.38
CA PRO A 1257 -31.30 12.20 31.13
C PRO A 1257 -32.84 12.26 31.15
#